data_AF-A0A832DPN2-F1
#
_entry.id   AF-A0A832DPN2-F1
#
_cell.length_a   1.000
_cell.length_b   1.000
_cell.length_c   1.000
_cell.angle_alpha   90.00
_cell.angle_beta   90.00
_cell.angle_gamma   90.00
#
_symmetry.space_group_name_H-M   'P 1'
#
loop_
_entity.id
_entity.type
_entity.pdbx_description
1 polymer ?
#
loop_
_entity_poly.entity_id
_entity_poly.type
_entity_poly.pdbx_seq_one_letter_code
_entity_poly.pdbx_strand_id
1 'polypeptide(L)'
;MTSSFNFRRDLITRPILQWARGVMPALSQTEREAIDAGDTWWDAALFTGDPDWNELLAFPPAKLRPDEQAFIDGPVNTLCAMVDDWQMTWETRDLSPETWAYLKSQKFFGMIIPKEYGGLGFSAFGHAEAVRKIATRSASAAVTAMVPNSLGPGELIMKFGTQAQRDHWLPRLADGREVPAFGLTSPEAGSDAGAMIDEGVVCRGTWKGQDVLGIRLNWHKRYITLGPVCTVLGLAFKLKDPDHLLGDVEDIGITCALVPTDTAGVEIGRRHLPAFQTFQNGPNWGKDVFIPMDLVIGGAERVGQGWMMLMTALAAGRGISLPAMSGAAAAFSAMTTGAYARVRSQFNVPIGKFEGVQERLARIAGNAYLLDGARRLTCAGLDMGHHPSVISALLKSGATERMRVVINDAMDVHGGKAVIEGPRNYMGSQYRAIPVGITVEGANILTRSLMVFGQGAIRAHPFMLQEILAIGEEDRAKGLADFDAVFWKHVAHAVRTGLKAWGRGWTDGAFAPAPEAGRASRFYRKMGRYSAAFALTSDIALLTLGGTLKRKEMLSGRLGDILAELYFLSGALKRWEDEGRQDADFPLLQWCMDTGFATIEQRFDEVFANLPNVLAGWLLRAAILPLGPRRRGPSDRTTTACAELLLAPSPTRDRLIENVYVGGKDEAVGQLIDAFERVVATQPIHDRLRAQKIRKWKDGVEGGWVSADEIAALEAADKAVAAVIEVDDFAQDGLSSRSVADAHPRRPIWTDGVTQRPELDAEEQRTFSGAEL
;
A
#
# COMPACT_ATOMS: atom_id res chain seq x y z
N MET A 1 23.11 48.44 11.84
CA MET A 1 23.84 48.17 10.57
C MET A 1 22.85 48.32 9.43
N THR A 2 23.11 49.25 8.53
CA THR A 2 22.25 49.64 7.41
C THR A 2 22.23 48.53 6.35
N SER A 3 21.07 47.88 6.15
CA SER A 3 20.86 46.97 5.01
C SER A 3 21.03 47.75 3.72
N SER A 4 22.08 47.45 2.95
CA SER A 4 22.33 48.05 1.64
C SER A 4 21.18 47.72 0.70
N PHE A 5 20.62 48.74 0.05
CA PHE A 5 19.58 48.60 -0.97
C PHE A 5 20.06 47.69 -2.10
N ASN A 6 19.31 46.64 -2.39
CA ASN A 6 19.56 45.69 -3.48
C ASN A 6 18.41 45.78 -4.47
N PHE A 7 18.68 46.26 -5.69
CA PHE A 7 17.66 46.46 -6.73
C PHE A 7 16.78 45.23 -6.98
N ARG A 8 17.39 44.04 -7.10
CA ARG A 8 16.67 42.79 -7.31
C ARG A 8 15.76 42.47 -6.13
N ARG A 9 16.32 42.45 -4.92
CA ARG A 9 15.59 42.08 -3.70
C ARG A 9 14.48 43.08 -3.37
N ASP A 10 14.78 44.37 -3.46
CA ASP A 10 13.96 45.43 -2.89
C ASP A 10 12.90 45.97 -3.88
N LEU A 11 13.12 45.87 -5.20
CA LEU A 11 12.16 46.34 -6.22
C LEU A 11 11.47 45.20 -6.99
N ILE A 12 12.06 44.01 -7.10
CA ILE A 12 11.49 42.89 -7.86
C ILE A 12 10.95 41.83 -6.92
N THR A 13 11.79 41.30 -6.03
CA THR A 13 11.42 40.19 -5.15
C THR A 13 10.42 40.61 -4.08
N ARG A 14 10.55 41.83 -3.51
CA ARG A 14 9.65 42.32 -2.46
C ARG A 14 8.17 42.39 -2.90
N PRO A 15 7.80 42.95 -4.07
CA PRO A 15 6.43 42.87 -4.56
C PRO A 15 5.93 41.43 -4.76
N ILE A 16 6.77 40.54 -5.29
CA ILE A 16 6.42 39.12 -5.51
C ILE A 16 6.13 38.43 -4.17
N LEU A 17 6.97 38.65 -3.16
CA LEU A 17 6.79 38.11 -1.81
C LEU A 17 5.47 38.60 -1.18
N GLN A 18 5.13 39.87 -1.36
CA GLN A 18 3.87 40.43 -0.84
C GLN A 18 2.66 39.80 -1.52
N TRP A 19 2.70 39.60 -2.84
CA TRP A 19 1.67 38.87 -3.57
C TRP A 19 1.58 37.42 -3.12
N ALA A 20 2.71 36.72 -2.99
CA ALA A 20 2.76 35.32 -2.58
C ALA A 20 2.17 35.10 -1.17
N ARG A 21 2.42 36.02 -0.23
CA ARG A 21 1.78 36.05 1.11
C ARG A 21 0.25 36.17 1.06
N GLY A 22 -0.30 36.81 0.03
CA GLY A 22 -1.75 36.95 -0.13
C GLY A 22 -2.43 35.76 -0.80
N VAL A 23 -1.68 34.91 -1.50
CA VAL A 23 -2.21 33.82 -2.34
C VAL A 23 -1.87 32.43 -1.80
N MET A 24 -0.76 32.28 -1.08
CA MET A 24 -0.38 31.01 -0.45
C MET A 24 -1.08 30.84 0.90
N PRO A 25 -1.87 29.77 1.09
CA PRO A 25 -2.51 29.51 2.38
C PRO A 25 -1.45 29.22 3.45
N ALA A 26 -1.69 29.70 4.67
CA ALA A 26 -0.91 29.29 5.82
C ALA A 26 -1.08 27.77 6.03
N LEU A 27 0.04 27.04 6.18
CA LEU A 27 0.00 25.64 6.58
C LEU A 27 -0.59 25.53 7.99
N SER A 28 -1.64 24.71 8.17
CA SER A 28 -2.14 24.42 9.51
C SER A 28 -1.06 23.71 10.34
N GLN A 29 -1.18 23.73 11.68
CA GLN A 29 -0.27 22.99 12.54
C GLN A 29 -0.26 21.49 12.21
N THR A 30 -1.43 20.90 12.00
CA THR A 30 -1.59 19.49 11.61
C THR A 30 -0.97 19.17 10.25
N GLU A 31 -1.05 20.10 9.28
CA GLU A 31 -0.39 19.95 7.98
C GLU A 31 1.12 20.06 8.09
N ARG A 32 1.63 20.98 8.93
CA ARG A 32 3.06 21.13 9.18
C ARG A 32 3.65 19.88 9.83
N GLU A 33 3.01 19.37 10.88
CA GLU A 33 3.41 18.12 11.53
C GLU A 33 3.36 16.93 10.58
N ALA A 34 2.34 16.84 9.70
CA ALA A 34 2.25 15.78 8.70
C ALA A 34 3.34 15.88 7.62
N ILE A 35 3.71 17.11 7.21
CA ILE A 35 4.84 17.33 6.32
C ILE A 35 6.11 16.89 7.04
N ASP A 36 6.39 17.38 8.24
CA ASP A 36 7.63 17.14 8.98
C ASP A 36 7.84 15.68 9.43
N ALA A 37 6.79 14.86 9.52
CA ALA A 37 6.83 13.46 9.97
C ALA A 37 7.50 12.44 9.02
N GLY A 38 8.24 12.88 7.99
CA GLY A 38 8.96 12.02 7.06
C GLY A 38 10.16 12.72 6.43
N ASP A 39 10.91 12.06 5.54
CA ASP A 39 11.94 12.64 4.68
C ASP A 39 11.51 12.61 3.19
N THR A 40 12.38 13.10 2.29
CA THR A 40 12.23 12.89 0.84
C THR A 40 13.40 12.05 0.37
N TRP A 41 13.20 11.29 -0.71
CA TRP A 41 14.19 10.37 -1.21
C TRP A 41 14.15 10.33 -2.74
N TRP A 42 13.83 9.18 -3.34
CA TRP A 42 13.81 9.01 -4.79
C TRP A 42 12.74 9.85 -5.49
N ASP A 43 11.65 10.17 -4.80
CA ASP A 43 10.64 11.10 -5.28
C ASP A 43 11.24 12.49 -5.55
N ALA A 44 12.06 13.03 -4.65
CA ALA A 44 12.76 14.30 -4.87
C ALA A 44 13.69 14.25 -6.10
N ALA A 45 14.39 13.14 -6.30
CA ALA A 45 15.21 12.95 -7.50
C ALA A 45 14.36 13.00 -8.77
N LEU A 46 13.18 12.37 -8.78
CA LEU A 46 12.22 12.43 -9.90
C LEU A 46 11.66 13.84 -10.12
N PHE A 47 11.47 14.63 -9.06
CA PHE A 47 11.02 16.03 -9.13
C PHE A 47 12.07 16.99 -9.69
N THR A 48 13.35 16.63 -9.73
CA THR A 48 14.40 17.48 -10.32
C THR A 48 14.27 17.64 -11.84
N GLY A 49 13.48 16.80 -12.49
CA GLY A 49 13.39 16.74 -13.95
C GLY A 49 14.60 16.12 -14.64
N ASP A 50 15.61 15.69 -13.88
CA ASP A 50 16.84 15.08 -14.40
C ASP A 50 17.47 14.13 -13.38
N PRO A 51 16.77 13.06 -12.99
CA PRO A 51 17.21 12.13 -11.96
C PRO A 51 18.55 11.49 -12.33
N ASP A 52 19.41 11.32 -11.33
CA ASP A 52 20.66 10.57 -11.50
C ASP A 52 20.40 9.07 -11.40
N TRP A 53 20.41 8.39 -12.56
CA TRP A 53 20.20 6.95 -12.61
C TRP A 53 21.33 6.16 -11.95
N ASN A 54 22.55 6.70 -11.87
CA ASN A 54 23.64 6.00 -11.18
C ASN A 54 23.40 5.98 -9.67
N GLU A 55 22.77 7.02 -9.12
CA GLU A 55 22.33 7.04 -7.72
C GLU A 55 21.30 5.93 -7.47
N LEU A 56 20.26 5.82 -8.32
CA LEU A 56 19.26 4.74 -8.21
C LEU A 56 19.92 3.36 -8.22
N LEU A 57 20.84 3.12 -9.16
CA LEU A 57 21.50 1.83 -9.30
C LEU A 57 22.52 1.54 -8.18
N ALA A 58 23.05 2.58 -7.53
CA ALA A 58 23.96 2.45 -6.40
C ALA A 58 23.26 2.08 -5.09
N PHE A 59 21.93 2.26 -4.97
CA PHE A 59 21.20 1.84 -3.78
C PHE A 59 21.40 0.34 -3.51
N PRO A 60 21.67 -0.06 -2.26
CA PRO A 60 21.84 -1.47 -1.92
C PRO A 60 20.56 -2.26 -2.24
N PRO A 61 20.67 -3.48 -2.78
CA PRO A 61 19.51 -4.33 -3.01
C PRO A 61 18.88 -4.75 -1.67
N ALA A 62 17.55 -4.80 -1.63
CA ALA A 62 16.82 -5.39 -0.51
C ALA A 62 17.13 -6.90 -0.44
N LYS A 63 17.74 -7.34 0.66
CA LYS A 63 18.16 -8.72 0.89
C LYS A 63 17.81 -9.17 2.29
N LEU A 64 17.35 -10.41 2.41
CA LEU A 64 17.10 -11.03 3.70
C LEU A 64 18.43 -11.32 4.38
N ARG A 65 18.51 -11.02 5.68
CA ARG A 65 19.57 -11.53 6.52
C ARG A 65 19.38 -13.03 6.76
N PRO A 66 20.44 -13.79 7.11
CA PRO A 66 20.34 -15.23 7.35
C PRO A 66 19.30 -15.61 8.42
N ASP A 67 19.15 -14.81 9.46
CA ASP A 67 18.15 -15.03 10.51
C ASP A 67 16.71 -14.80 10.02
N GLU A 68 16.50 -13.82 9.15
CA GLU A 68 15.20 -13.54 8.52
C GLU A 68 14.82 -14.64 7.52
N GLN A 69 15.76 -15.08 6.69
CA GLN A 69 15.56 -16.19 5.75
C GLN A 69 15.20 -17.46 6.52
N ALA A 70 15.93 -17.79 7.59
CA ALA A 70 15.63 -18.93 8.44
C ALA A 70 14.22 -18.85 9.08
N PHE A 71 13.78 -17.64 9.45
CA PHE A 71 12.43 -17.42 9.97
C PHE A 71 11.35 -17.66 8.89
N ILE A 72 11.60 -17.20 7.67
CA ILE A 72 10.70 -17.38 6.52
C ILE A 72 10.60 -18.86 6.11
N ASP A 73 11.72 -19.59 6.15
CA ASP A 73 11.78 -20.99 5.75
C ASP A 73 11.27 -21.95 6.83
N GLY A 74 11.46 -21.60 8.10
CA GLY A 74 10.94 -22.36 9.24
C GLY A 74 9.61 -21.79 9.74
N PRO A 75 9.63 -20.91 10.76
CA PRO A 75 8.43 -20.39 11.43
C PRO A 75 7.29 -19.96 10.53
N VAL A 76 7.55 -19.15 9.50
CA VAL A 76 6.50 -18.68 8.57
C VAL A 76 5.92 -19.83 7.76
N ASN A 77 6.77 -20.75 7.29
CA ASN A 77 6.31 -21.91 6.52
C ASN A 77 5.43 -22.83 7.37
N THR A 78 5.82 -23.08 8.62
CA THR A 78 5.02 -23.82 9.58
C THR A 78 3.69 -23.13 9.87
N LEU A 79 3.66 -21.80 10.04
CA LEU A 79 2.43 -21.06 10.21
C LEU A 79 1.49 -21.25 9.00
N CYS A 80 2.01 -21.16 7.77
CA CYS A 80 1.21 -21.41 6.57
C CYS A 80 0.62 -22.83 6.54
N ALA A 81 1.37 -23.83 7.01
CA ALA A 81 0.90 -25.22 7.09
C ALA A 81 -0.16 -25.45 8.19
N MET A 82 -0.16 -24.64 9.25
CA MET A 82 -1.15 -24.72 10.33
C MET A 82 -2.49 -24.07 9.96
N VAL A 83 -2.49 -23.15 9.01
CA VAL A 83 -3.66 -22.36 8.63
C VAL A 83 -4.45 -23.08 7.55
N ASP A 84 -5.77 -23.22 7.73
CA ASP A 84 -6.73 -23.57 6.68
C ASP A 84 -7.73 -22.41 6.50
N ASP A 85 -7.64 -21.71 5.37
CA ASP A 85 -8.41 -20.49 5.14
C ASP A 85 -9.92 -20.77 4.99
N TRP A 86 -10.29 -21.92 4.42
CA TRP A 86 -11.70 -22.30 4.28
C TRP A 86 -12.31 -22.64 5.64
N GLN A 87 -11.64 -23.49 6.41
CA GLN A 87 -12.07 -23.83 7.76
C GLN A 87 -12.19 -22.58 8.63
N MET A 88 -11.19 -21.69 8.57
CA MET A 88 -11.22 -20.40 9.28
C MET A 88 -12.39 -19.53 8.86
N THR A 89 -12.70 -19.46 7.57
CA THR A 89 -13.73 -18.57 7.04
C THR A 89 -15.15 -19.10 7.26
N TRP A 90 -15.34 -20.41 7.10
CA TRP A 90 -16.66 -21.05 7.11
C TRP A 90 -17.04 -21.60 8.48
N GLU A 91 -16.13 -22.35 9.11
CA GLU A 91 -16.40 -23.15 10.32
C GLU A 91 -16.05 -22.40 11.60
N THR A 92 -14.77 -22.11 11.84
CA THR A 92 -14.29 -21.62 13.14
C THR A 92 -14.44 -20.11 13.31
N ARG A 93 -14.51 -19.37 12.19
CA ARG A 93 -14.54 -17.90 12.15
C ARG A 93 -13.33 -17.23 12.83
N ASP A 94 -12.24 -17.94 13.06
CA ASP A 94 -11.01 -17.44 13.70
C ASP A 94 -9.84 -18.39 13.43
N LEU A 95 -8.62 -17.95 13.72
CA LEU A 95 -7.45 -18.83 13.84
C LEU A 95 -7.66 -19.83 14.98
N SER A 96 -7.11 -21.04 14.84
CA SER A 96 -7.16 -22.03 15.92
C SER A 96 -6.37 -21.56 17.16
N PRO A 97 -6.71 -22.04 18.37
CA PRO A 97 -5.94 -21.74 19.58
C PRO A 97 -4.45 -22.09 19.46
N GLU A 98 -4.13 -23.18 18.78
CA GLU A 98 -2.76 -23.63 18.52
C GLU A 98 -2.03 -22.63 17.61
N THR A 99 -2.72 -22.12 16.59
CA THR A 99 -2.16 -21.11 15.68
C THR A 99 -1.91 -19.79 16.39
N TRP A 100 -2.83 -19.37 17.26
CA TRP A 100 -2.63 -18.20 18.14
C TRP A 100 -1.43 -18.38 19.07
N ALA A 101 -1.30 -19.54 19.73
CA ALA A 101 -0.17 -19.85 20.59
C ALA A 101 1.16 -19.88 19.81
N TYR A 102 1.13 -20.40 18.58
CA TYR A 102 2.29 -20.44 17.69
C TYR A 102 2.74 -19.04 17.28
N LEU A 103 1.82 -18.17 16.85
CA LEU A 103 2.11 -16.77 16.52
C LEU A 103 2.83 -16.04 17.66
N LYS A 104 2.35 -16.23 18.90
CA LYS A 104 2.94 -15.64 20.10
C LYS A 104 4.32 -16.21 20.42
N SER A 105 4.43 -17.54 20.53
CA SER A 105 5.68 -18.21 20.92
C SER A 105 6.81 -18.03 19.90
N GLN A 106 6.49 -17.92 18.61
CA GLN A 106 7.44 -17.63 17.54
C GLN A 106 7.64 -16.12 17.30
N LYS A 107 7.04 -15.26 18.13
CA LYS A 107 7.26 -13.81 18.13
C LYS A 107 6.83 -13.10 16.84
N PHE A 108 5.78 -13.60 16.17
CA PHE A 108 5.20 -12.91 15.02
C PHE A 108 4.70 -11.51 15.37
N PHE A 109 4.36 -11.21 16.62
CA PHE A 109 3.94 -9.88 17.07
C PHE A 109 5.10 -8.93 17.42
N GLY A 110 6.34 -9.42 17.37
CA GLY A 110 7.56 -8.69 17.74
C GLY A 110 8.63 -8.74 16.66
N MET A 111 8.25 -8.83 15.38
CA MET A 111 9.19 -8.87 14.26
C MET A 111 10.08 -7.62 14.24
N ILE A 112 9.49 -6.43 14.41
CA ILE A 112 10.23 -5.16 14.37
C ILE A 112 10.85 -4.75 15.72
N ILE A 113 10.48 -5.42 16.82
CA ILE A 113 10.97 -5.07 18.15
C ILE A 113 12.46 -5.45 18.24
N PRO A 114 13.35 -4.56 18.72
CA PRO A 114 14.77 -4.85 18.87
C PRO A 114 15.04 -6.10 19.71
N LYS A 115 16.12 -6.80 19.37
CA LYS A 115 16.55 -8.04 20.05
C LYS A 115 16.85 -7.82 21.54
N GLU A 116 17.31 -6.63 21.94
CA GLU A 116 17.53 -6.26 23.35
C GLU A 116 16.25 -6.29 24.19
N TYR A 117 15.10 -6.04 23.56
CA TYR A 117 13.77 -6.17 24.16
C TYR A 117 13.14 -7.55 23.91
N GLY A 118 13.90 -8.52 23.41
CA GLY A 118 13.42 -9.88 23.15
C GLY A 118 12.65 -10.09 21.85
N GLY A 119 12.54 -9.07 20.99
CA GLY A 119 11.96 -9.18 19.64
C GLY A 119 12.91 -9.82 18.62
N LEU A 120 12.53 -9.80 17.34
CA LEU A 120 13.32 -10.38 16.25
C LEU A 120 14.26 -9.36 15.57
N GLY A 121 13.96 -8.06 15.66
CA GLY A 121 14.76 -6.99 15.06
C GLY A 121 14.86 -7.08 13.54
N PHE A 122 13.76 -7.42 12.85
CA PHE A 122 13.71 -7.53 11.40
C PHE A 122 13.87 -6.18 10.72
N SER A 123 14.46 -6.22 9.53
CA SER A 123 14.46 -5.11 8.60
C SER A 123 13.06 -4.93 8.00
N ALA A 124 12.83 -3.80 7.33
CA ALA A 124 11.61 -3.58 6.58
C ALA A 124 11.41 -4.66 5.51
N PHE A 125 12.50 -5.10 4.86
CA PHE A 125 12.41 -6.20 3.89
C PHE A 125 12.09 -7.55 4.54
N GLY A 126 12.71 -7.89 5.67
CA GLY A 126 12.41 -9.11 6.42
C GLY A 126 10.96 -9.19 6.89
N HIS A 127 10.43 -8.09 7.44
CA HIS A 127 9.02 -7.96 7.78
C HIS A 127 8.12 -8.12 6.53
N ALA A 128 8.43 -7.42 5.44
CA ALA A 128 7.66 -7.50 4.21
C ALA A 128 7.59 -8.92 3.64
N GLU A 129 8.70 -9.67 3.60
CA GLU A 129 8.73 -11.04 3.09
C GLU A 129 7.96 -12.03 3.97
N ALA A 130 8.04 -11.88 5.30
CA ALA A 130 7.24 -12.68 6.21
C ALA A 130 5.74 -12.47 5.96
N VAL A 131 5.28 -11.21 5.89
CA VAL A 131 3.88 -10.89 5.59
C VAL A 131 3.48 -11.37 4.20
N ARG A 132 4.36 -11.21 3.20
CA ARG A 132 4.11 -11.63 1.81
C ARG A 132 3.85 -13.13 1.74
N LYS A 133 4.69 -13.96 2.34
CA LYS A 133 4.53 -15.43 2.33
C LYS A 133 3.25 -15.85 3.04
N ILE A 134 2.94 -15.30 4.23
CA ILE A 134 1.68 -15.61 4.95
C ILE A 134 0.45 -15.23 4.11
N ALA A 135 0.49 -14.07 3.45
CA ALA A 135 -0.63 -13.57 2.65
C ALA A 135 -0.95 -14.44 1.42
N THR A 136 0.01 -15.23 0.92
CA THR A 136 -0.26 -16.24 -0.12
C THR A 136 -1.12 -17.40 0.38
N ARG A 137 -1.11 -17.67 1.70
CA ARG A 137 -1.94 -18.68 2.34
C ARG A 137 -3.24 -18.11 2.87
N SER A 138 -3.19 -17.04 3.66
CA SER A 138 -4.37 -16.41 4.26
C SER A 138 -4.15 -14.94 4.52
N ALA A 139 -5.04 -14.11 3.96
CA ALA A 139 -5.06 -12.68 4.25
C ALA A 139 -5.37 -12.40 5.73
N SER A 140 -6.22 -13.23 6.36
CA SER A 140 -6.58 -13.07 7.77
C SER A 140 -5.40 -13.37 8.70
N ALA A 141 -4.65 -14.45 8.45
CA ALA A 141 -3.44 -14.75 9.21
C ALA A 141 -2.36 -13.66 9.02
N ALA A 142 -2.20 -13.16 7.79
CA ALA A 142 -1.25 -12.09 7.48
C ALA A 142 -1.60 -10.79 8.24
N VAL A 143 -2.87 -10.38 8.24
CA VAL A 143 -3.33 -9.18 8.97
C VAL A 143 -3.09 -9.33 10.48
N THR A 144 -3.40 -10.50 11.05
CA THR A 144 -3.15 -10.79 12.47
C THR A 144 -1.66 -10.65 12.82
N ALA A 145 -0.75 -11.14 11.98
CA ALA A 145 0.69 -11.04 12.21
C ALA A 145 1.26 -9.64 11.92
N MET A 146 0.75 -8.91 10.92
CA MET A 146 1.35 -7.63 10.51
C MET A 146 1.01 -6.47 11.43
N VAL A 147 -0.22 -6.39 11.95
CA VAL A 147 -0.71 -5.17 12.61
C VAL A 147 0.08 -4.80 13.86
N PRO A 148 0.49 -5.77 14.73
CA PRO A 148 1.39 -5.47 15.84
C PRO A 148 2.75 -4.86 15.41
N ASN A 149 3.16 -5.07 14.16
CA ASN A 149 4.45 -4.67 13.58
C ASN A 149 4.36 -3.46 12.62
N SER A 150 3.21 -2.80 12.54
CA SER A 150 3.06 -1.54 11.80
C SER A 150 2.43 -0.48 12.69
N LEU A 151 1.11 -0.27 12.59
CA LEU A 151 0.33 0.69 13.38
C LEU A 151 0.08 0.23 14.82
N GLY A 152 1.05 -0.44 15.44
CA GLY A 152 0.96 -0.95 16.79
C GLY A 152 1.54 0.02 17.83
N PRO A 153 1.08 -0.06 19.09
CA PRO A 153 1.79 0.46 20.26
C PRO A 153 3.30 0.21 20.26
N GLY A 154 3.76 -0.93 19.73
CA GLY A 154 5.17 -1.27 19.64
C GLY A 154 6.01 -0.21 18.93
N GLU A 155 5.62 0.22 17.72
CA GLU A 155 6.36 1.24 16.96
C GLU A 155 6.39 2.58 17.70
N LEU A 156 5.25 3.00 18.26
CA LEU A 156 5.14 4.25 19.00
C LEU A 156 6.00 4.25 20.27
N ILE A 157 6.03 3.14 21.02
CA ILE A 157 6.85 3.01 22.22
C ILE A 157 8.34 3.02 21.85
N MET A 158 8.73 2.36 20.76
CA MET A 158 10.11 2.36 20.26
C MET A 158 10.58 3.75 19.79
N LYS A 159 9.68 4.63 19.35
CA LYS A 159 10.07 5.98 18.92
C LYS A 159 9.94 7.01 20.03
N PHE A 160 8.85 6.95 20.79
CA PHE A 160 8.43 8.05 21.67
C PHE A 160 8.26 7.65 23.14
N GLY A 161 8.25 6.35 23.45
CA GLY A 161 8.08 5.85 24.80
C GLY A 161 9.25 6.20 25.72
N THR A 162 8.96 6.35 27.01
CA THR A 162 9.99 6.48 28.05
C THR A 162 10.78 5.18 28.19
N GLN A 163 11.97 5.22 28.82
CA GLN A 163 12.74 4.00 29.06
C GLN A 163 11.94 2.97 29.86
N ALA A 164 11.23 3.41 30.91
CA ALA A 164 10.39 2.54 31.72
C ALA A 164 9.26 1.88 30.90
N GLN A 165 8.66 2.61 29.96
CA GLN A 165 7.66 2.05 29.05
C GLN A 165 8.27 1.02 28.10
N ARG A 166 9.46 1.30 27.55
CA ARG A 166 10.16 0.37 26.66
C ARG A 166 10.48 -0.94 27.37
N ASP A 167 11.09 -0.85 28.54
CA ASP A 167 11.50 -1.99 29.36
C ASP A 167 10.29 -2.82 29.84
N HIS A 168 9.14 -2.18 30.07
CA HIS A 168 7.92 -2.86 30.47
C HIS A 168 7.18 -3.51 29.30
N TRP A 169 6.87 -2.73 28.26
CA TRP A 169 5.93 -3.13 27.22
C TRP A 169 6.57 -3.91 26.08
N LEU A 170 7.75 -3.50 25.59
CA LEU A 170 8.34 -4.12 24.39
C LEU A 170 8.61 -5.62 24.58
N PRO A 171 9.16 -6.10 25.72
CA PRO A 171 9.33 -7.54 25.94
C PRO A 171 8.02 -8.32 25.99
N ARG A 172 6.94 -7.71 26.50
CA ARG A 172 5.63 -8.36 26.61
C ARG A 172 4.87 -8.39 25.30
N LEU A 173 5.07 -7.38 24.46
CA LEU A 173 4.56 -7.34 23.09
C LEU A 173 5.31 -8.36 22.22
N ALA A 174 6.64 -8.47 22.40
CA ALA A 174 7.48 -9.34 21.60
C ALA A 174 7.14 -10.84 21.75
N ASP A 175 6.85 -11.31 22.96
CA ASP A 175 6.50 -12.71 23.23
C ASP A 175 4.98 -12.96 23.29
N GLY A 176 4.16 -11.95 22.98
CA GLY A 176 2.71 -12.07 22.87
C GLY A 176 1.97 -12.28 24.19
N ARG A 177 2.63 -12.05 25.34
CA ARG A 177 1.94 -11.86 26.63
C ARG A 177 0.93 -10.73 26.54
N GLU A 178 1.33 -9.66 25.86
CA GLU A 178 0.44 -8.57 25.49
C GLU A 178 0.12 -8.64 24.00
N VAL A 179 -1.17 -8.64 23.66
CA VAL A 179 -1.67 -8.54 22.29
C VAL A 179 -2.15 -7.10 22.08
N PRO A 180 -1.46 -6.31 21.25
CA PRO A 180 -1.84 -4.92 21.05
C PRO A 180 -2.98 -4.76 20.02
N ALA A 181 -3.79 -3.73 20.22
CA ALA A 181 -4.61 -3.14 19.16
C ALA A 181 -4.47 -1.61 19.17
N PHE A 182 -4.89 -0.94 18.09
CA PHE A 182 -4.78 0.51 17.99
C PHE A 182 -6.12 1.18 17.66
N GLY A 183 -6.68 1.87 18.66
CA GLY A 183 -7.94 2.59 18.62
C GLY A 183 -7.77 4.01 18.10
N LEU A 184 -7.71 4.16 16.77
CA LEU A 184 -7.73 5.47 16.12
C LEU A 184 -9.13 5.85 15.64
N THR A 185 -9.72 5.00 14.79
CA THR A 185 -10.97 5.25 14.09
C THR A 185 -12.19 5.22 15.01
N SER A 186 -13.02 6.25 14.87
CA SER A 186 -14.28 6.40 15.60
C SER A 186 -15.44 6.46 14.60
N PRO A 187 -16.69 6.21 15.01
CA PRO A 187 -17.84 6.27 14.10
C PRO A 187 -17.93 7.59 13.31
N GLU A 188 -17.53 8.70 13.92
CA GLU A 188 -17.57 10.06 13.38
C GLU A 188 -16.29 10.44 12.61
N ALA A 189 -15.18 9.71 12.80
CA ALA A 189 -13.86 10.07 12.29
C ALA A 189 -13.10 8.85 11.73
N GLY A 190 -12.88 8.86 10.41
CA GLY A 190 -12.09 7.87 9.70
C GLY A 190 -10.94 8.52 8.91
N SER A 191 -11.22 8.93 7.68
CA SER A 191 -10.27 9.67 6.83
C SER A 191 -9.79 10.98 7.48
N ASP A 192 -10.70 11.72 8.11
CA ASP A 192 -10.37 12.87 8.94
C ASP A 192 -10.18 12.43 10.40
N ALA A 193 -9.05 11.77 10.66
CA ALA A 193 -8.74 11.25 11.99
C ALA A 193 -8.59 12.37 13.05
N GLY A 194 -8.25 13.60 12.64
CA GLY A 194 -8.15 14.75 13.55
C GLY A 194 -9.51 15.19 14.12
N ALA A 195 -10.61 14.87 13.44
CA ALA A 195 -11.96 15.16 13.88
C ALA A 195 -12.51 14.19 14.95
N MET A 196 -11.70 13.27 15.49
CA MET A 196 -12.14 12.34 16.54
C MET A 196 -12.78 13.08 17.72
N ILE A 197 -13.79 12.45 18.33
CA ILE A 197 -14.55 13.02 19.46
C ILE A 197 -14.24 12.31 20.79
N ASP A 198 -13.43 11.25 20.76
CA ASP A 198 -12.98 10.56 21.96
C ASP A 198 -12.17 11.52 22.82
N GLU A 199 -12.47 11.57 24.11
CA GLU A 199 -11.98 12.61 25.00
C GLU A 199 -11.30 12.05 26.25
N GLY A 200 -10.34 12.83 26.75
CA GLY A 200 -9.71 12.63 28.04
C GLY A 200 -9.70 13.93 28.81
N VAL A 201 -10.00 13.87 30.10
CA VAL A 201 -9.91 15.01 31.01
C VAL A 201 -8.86 14.70 32.06
N VAL A 202 -7.85 15.57 32.19
CA VAL A 202 -6.84 15.47 33.24
C VAL A 202 -7.54 15.59 34.59
N CYS A 203 -7.28 14.63 35.49
CA CYS A 203 -7.85 14.67 36.83
C CYS A 203 -6.98 13.88 37.82
N ARG A 204 -7.28 14.01 39.12
CA ARG A 204 -6.80 13.07 40.14
C ARG A 204 -7.73 11.87 40.25
N GLY A 205 -7.15 10.72 40.55
CA GLY A 205 -7.89 9.47 40.72
C GLY A 205 -7.05 8.41 41.40
N THR A 206 -7.72 7.35 41.87
CA THR A 206 -7.04 6.24 42.53
C THR A 206 -6.55 5.23 41.51
N TRP A 207 -5.25 4.98 41.49
CA TRP A 207 -4.62 3.89 40.72
C TRP A 207 -3.84 2.99 41.66
N LYS A 208 -4.14 1.68 41.65
CA LYS A 208 -3.47 0.68 42.52
C LYS A 208 -3.43 1.11 44.00
N GLY A 209 -4.50 1.75 44.47
CA GLY A 209 -4.65 2.21 45.86
C GLY A 209 -3.95 3.53 46.19
N GLN A 210 -3.37 4.23 45.22
CA GLN A 210 -2.71 5.54 45.41
C GLN A 210 -3.46 6.64 44.67
N ASP A 211 -3.57 7.82 45.28
CA ASP A 211 -4.05 9.02 44.58
C ASP A 211 -2.95 9.55 43.66
N VAL A 212 -3.22 9.56 42.35
CA VAL A 212 -2.25 9.95 41.33
C VAL A 212 -2.91 10.91 40.33
N LEU A 213 -2.07 11.70 39.67
CA LEU A 213 -2.48 12.46 38.50
C LEU A 213 -2.66 11.51 37.31
N GLY A 214 -3.76 11.66 36.61
CA GLY A 214 -4.11 10.82 35.47
C GLY A 214 -5.13 11.48 34.56
N ILE A 215 -5.81 10.65 33.78
CA ILE A 215 -6.77 11.06 32.77
C ILE A 215 -8.00 10.17 32.92
N ARG A 216 -9.18 10.78 32.96
CA ARG A 216 -10.46 10.08 32.80
C ARG A 216 -10.88 10.13 31.34
N LEU A 217 -11.12 8.96 30.75
CA LEU A 217 -11.31 8.76 29.32
C LEU A 217 -12.73 8.27 29.01
N ASN A 218 -13.28 8.78 27.91
CA ASN A 218 -14.51 8.29 27.28
C ASN A 218 -14.29 8.13 25.78
N TRP A 219 -14.64 6.97 25.22
CA TRP A 219 -14.43 6.70 23.80
C TRP A 219 -15.38 5.66 23.22
N HIS A 220 -15.48 5.67 21.89
CA HIS A 220 -16.12 4.64 21.09
C HIS A 220 -15.33 4.46 19.80
N LYS A 221 -14.57 3.37 19.71
CA LYS A 221 -13.79 3.03 18.53
C LYS A 221 -14.46 1.95 17.70
N ARG A 222 -14.25 2.02 16.38
CA ARG A 222 -14.83 1.10 15.39
C ARG A 222 -13.74 0.61 14.44
N TYR A 223 -13.90 -0.62 13.96
CA TYR A 223 -12.99 -1.26 13.00
C TYR A 223 -11.58 -1.50 13.53
N ILE A 224 -11.46 -1.78 14.83
CA ILE A 224 -10.15 -1.96 15.45
C ILE A 224 -9.72 -3.42 15.28
N THR A 225 -8.71 -3.62 14.44
CA THR A 225 -8.06 -4.92 14.26
C THR A 225 -7.39 -5.34 15.56
N LEU A 226 -7.52 -6.62 15.90
CA LEU A 226 -7.20 -7.23 17.19
C LEU A 226 -8.00 -6.72 18.40
N GLY A 227 -8.81 -5.67 18.24
CA GLY A 227 -9.61 -5.07 19.31
C GLY A 227 -10.41 -6.06 20.18
N PRO A 228 -11.08 -7.08 19.61
CA PRO A 228 -11.85 -8.04 20.40
C PRO A 228 -11.02 -8.93 21.34
N VAL A 229 -9.73 -9.11 21.05
CA VAL A 229 -8.83 -10.05 21.75
C VAL A 229 -7.59 -9.38 22.32
N CYS A 230 -7.48 -8.05 22.20
CA CYS A 230 -6.32 -7.31 22.69
C CYS A 230 -6.30 -7.24 24.21
N THR A 231 -5.10 -7.25 24.78
CA THR A 231 -4.84 -7.09 26.22
C THR A 231 -4.41 -5.65 26.54
N VAL A 232 -3.90 -4.93 25.55
CA VAL A 232 -3.56 -3.51 25.63
C VAL A 232 -4.03 -2.77 24.38
N LEU A 233 -4.72 -1.65 24.60
CA LEU A 233 -5.20 -0.77 23.54
C LEU A 233 -4.32 0.48 23.48
N GLY A 234 -3.62 0.69 22.36
CA GLY A 234 -3.12 2.01 22.01
C GLY A 234 -4.30 2.90 21.63
N LEU A 235 -4.59 3.93 22.42
CA LEU A 235 -5.77 4.78 22.23
C LEU A 235 -5.34 6.20 21.87
N ALA A 236 -5.91 6.74 20.79
CA ALA A 236 -5.82 8.16 20.45
C ALA A 236 -7.12 8.88 20.86
N PHE A 237 -6.99 10.01 21.54
CA PHE A 237 -8.09 10.84 22.04
C PHE A 237 -7.67 12.31 22.14
N LYS A 238 -8.63 13.22 22.25
CA LYS A 238 -8.40 14.65 22.52
C LYS A 238 -8.30 14.88 24.02
N LEU A 239 -7.17 15.41 24.49
CA LEU A 239 -6.94 15.68 25.90
C LEU A 239 -7.32 17.12 26.25
N LYS A 240 -7.97 17.28 27.40
CA LYS A 240 -8.30 18.56 28.04
C LYS A 240 -7.83 18.61 29.48
N ASP A 241 -7.44 19.79 29.93
CA ASP A 241 -7.02 20.08 31.32
C ASP A 241 -7.76 21.32 31.87
N PRO A 242 -9.08 21.22 32.13
CA PRO A 242 -9.89 22.35 32.57
C PRO A 242 -9.52 22.86 33.97
N ASP A 243 -8.85 22.02 34.77
CA ASP A 243 -8.43 22.34 36.14
C ASP A 243 -6.95 22.80 36.20
N HIS A 244 -6.28 22.96 35.06
CA HIS A 244 -4.88 23.41 34.93
C HIS A 244 -3.88 22.61 35.78
N LEU A 245 -4.03 21.28 35.81
CA LEU A 245 -3.19 20.38 36.60
C LEU A 245 -1.85 20.06 35.93
N LEU A 246 -1.73 20.26 34.61
CA LEU A 246 -0.49 20.09 33.83
C LEU A 246 0.09 21.43 33.35
N GLY A 247 -0.74 22.45 33.13
CA GLY A 247 -0.29 23.78 32.73
C GLY A 247 -1.44 24.72 32.35
N ASP A 248 -1.09 25.83 31.69
CA ASP A 248 -2.04 26.93 31.40
C ASP A 248 -2.95 26.69 30.18
N VAL A 249 -2.76 25.56 29.46
CA VAL A 249 -3.51 25.25 28.23
C VAL A 249 -4.62 24.24 28.53
N GLU A 250 -5.88 24.66 28.36
CA GLU A 250 -7.03 23.77 28.57
C GLU A 250 -7.16 22.71 27.47
N ASP A 251 -7.18 23.11 26.19
CA ASP A 251 -7.27 22.19 25.05
C ASP A 251 -5.87 21.76 24.59
N ILE A 252 -5.35 20.68 25.18
CA ILE A 252 -3.97 20.20 24.94
C ILE A 252 -3.81 19.57 23.54
N GLY A 253 -4.86 18.93 23.02
CA GLY A 253 -4.86 18.32 21.69
C GLY A 253 -4.77 16.78 21.71
N ILE A 254 -4.44 16.19 20.56
CA ILE A 254 -4.47 14.73 20.41
C ILE A 254 -3.34 14.09 21.21
N THR A 255 -3.67 13.10 22.04
CA THR A 255 -2.74 12.35 22.88
C THR A 255 -2.91 10.85 22.62
N CYS A 256 -1.81 10.10 22.73
CA CYS A 256 -1.82 8.64 22.63
C CYS A 256 -1.46 8.00 23.97
N ALA A 257 -2.24 7.01 24.40
CA ALA A 257 -2.00 6.27 25.64
C ALA A 257 -2.11 4.75 25.43
N LEU A 258 -1.57 3.99 26.38
CA LEU A 258 -1.67 2.53 26.46
C LEU A 258 -2.67 2.17 27.55
N VAL A 259 -3.82 1.62 27.15
CA VAL A 259 -4.92 1.29 28.07
C VAL A 259 -5.01 -0.23 28.20
N PRO A 260 -4.63 -0.84 29.34
CA PRO A 260 -4.91 -2.24 29.62
C PRO A 260 -6.41 -2.54 29.53
N THR A 261 -6.80 -3.62 28.84
CA THR A 261 -8.21 -3.88 28.55
C THR A 261 -8.99 -4.45 29.74
N ASP A 262 -8.30 -4.80 30.82
CA ASP A 262 -8.88 -5.15 32.12
C ASP A 262 -9.15 -3.92 33.02
N THR A 263 -8.82 -2.71 32.55
CA THR A 263 -9.13 -1.46 33.27
C THR A 263 -10.65 -1.29 33.40
N ALA A 264 -11.11 -0.93 34.60
CA ALA A 264 -12.53 -0.71 34.86
C ALA A 264 -13.14 0.33 33.89
N GLY A 265 -14.29 -0.02 33.29
CA GLY A 265 -15.00 0.81 32.32
C GLY A 265 -14.68 0.50 30.84
N VAL A 266 -13.71 -0.38 30.55
CA VAL A 266 -13.40 -0.85 29.19
C VAL A 266 -14.35 -1.98 28.78
N GLU A 267 -14.95 -1.91 27.58
CA GLU A 267 -15.73 -2.99 26.96
C GLU A 267 -15.11 -3.38 25.61
N ILE A 268 -14.69 -4.65 25.48
CA ILE A 268 -14.21 -5.27 24.24
C ILE A 268 -14.88 -6.65 24.01
N GLY A 269 -14.48 -7.36 22.96
CA GLY A 269 -14.87 -8.77 22.71
C GLY A 269 -15.89 -8.98 21.58
N ARG A 270 -16.64 -7.92 21.20
CA ARG A 270 -17.55 -7.98 20.05
C ARG A 270 -16.78 -7.92 18.74
N ARG A 271 -17.28 -8.60 17.70
CA ARG A 271 -16.60 -8.69 16.38
C ARG A 271 -17.39 -8.04 15.25
N HIS A 272 -16.67 -7.38 14.34
CA HIS A 272 -17.08 -7.12 12.98
C HIS A 272 -16.59 -8.25 12.06
N LEU A 273 -17.20 -8.38 10.89
CA LEU A 273 -16.79 -9.33 9.85
C LEU A 273 -16.47 -8.58 8.54
N PRO A 274 -15.23 -8.09 8.36
CA PRO A 274 -14.86 -7.27 7.20
C PRO A 274 -14.80 -8.13 5.93
N ALA A 275 -15.80 -8.01 5.05
CA ALA A 275 -15.83 -8.73 3.77
C ALA A 275 -15.55 -10.24 3.89
N PHE A 276 -16.14 -10.88 4.91
CA PHE A 276 -15.92 -12.29 5.26
C PHE A 276 -14.47 -12.68 5.63
N GLN A 277 -13.58 -11.71 5.84
CA GLN A 277 -12.27 -11.96 6.42
C GLN A 277 -12.40 -12.15 7.93
N THR A 278 -11.74 -13.17 8.47
CA THR A 278 -11.95 -13.65 9.84
C THR A 278 -10.85 -13.25 10.81
N PHE A 279 -9.90 -12.40 10.41
CA PHE A 279 -9.01 -11.74 11.37
C PHE A 279 -9.84 -11.01 12.44
N GLN A 280 -9.31 -10.95 13.66
CA GLN A 280 -9.99 -10.30 14.76
C GLN A 280 -10.15 -8.81 14.46
N ASN A 281 -11.39 -8.34 14.38
CA ASN A 281 -11.73 -6.94 14.17
C ASN A 281 -13.02 -6.63 14.93
N GLY A 282 -13.09 -5.49 15.60
CA GLY A 282 -14.30 -5.15 16.33
C GLY A 282 -14.31 -3.74 16.90
N PRO A 283 -15.45 -3.35 17.48
CA PRO A 283 -15.55 -2.12 18.25
C PRO A 283 -14.95 -2.29 19.65
N ASN A 284 -14.62 -1.18 20.29
CA ASN A 284 -14.34 -1.10 21.72
C ASN A 284 -14.88 0.21 22.29
N TRP A 285 -15.16 0.21 23.58
CA TRP A 285 -15.72 1.34 24.31
C TRP A 285 -14.97 1.55 25.62
N GLY A 286 -14.99 2.78 26.08
CA GLY A 286 -14.59 3.14 27.43
C GLY A 286 -15.52 4.19 27.99
N LYS A 287 -15.96 3.98 29.22
CA LYS A 287 -16.74 4.96 29.96
C LYS A 287 -16.12 5.20 31.33
N ASP A 288 -15.82 6.45 31.63
CA ASP A 288 -15.21 6.90 32.89
C ASP A 288 -13.91 6.14 33.27
N VAL A 289 -13.15 5.72 32.25
CA VAL A 289 -11.93 4.92 32.45
C VAL A 289 -10.82 5.81 32.95
N PHE A 290 -10.29 5.53 34.14
CA PHE A 290 -9.15 6.27 34.67
C PHE A 290 -7.83 5.57 34.35
N ILE A 291 -6.89 6.32 33.76
CA ILE A 291 -5.51 5.88 33.58
C ILE A 291 -4.53 6.87 34.23
N PRO A 292 -3.46 6.40 34.89
CA PRO A 292 -2.36 7.26 35.33
C PRO A 292 -1.57 7.85 34.16
N MET A 293 -0.87 8.95 34.42
CA MET A 293 -0.11 9.68 33.39
C MET A 293 1.08 8.91 32.81
N ASP A 294 1.58 7.88 33.52
CA ASP A 294 2.66 6.99 33.06
C ASP A 294 2.22 6.05 31.91
N LEU A 295 0.92 5.94 31.65
CA LEU A 295 0.36 5.21 30.51
C LEU A 295 0.21 6.07 29.24
N VAL A 296 0.39 7.39 29.33
CA VAL A 296 0.54 8.25 28.14
C VAL A 296 1.87 7.91 27.46
N ILE A 297 1.88 7.68 26.16
CA ILE A 297 3.11 7.32 25.43
C ILE A 297 4.11 8.49 25.51
N GLY A 298 5.26 8.23 26.12
CA GLY A 298 6.27 9.26 26.41
C GLY A 298 6.02 10.07 27.70
N GLY A 299 4.96 9.76 28.45
CA GLY A 299 4.62 10.37 29.73
C GLY A 299 3.98 11.75 29.61
N ALA A 300 3.88 12.45 30.75
CA ALA A 300 3.28 13.77 30.85
C ALA A 300 3.90 14.81 29.89
N GLU A 301 5.20 14.69 29.60
CA GLU A 301 5.93 15.62 28.74
C GLU A 301 5.49 15.56 27.26
N ARG A 302 4.79 14.50 26.85
CA ARG A 302 4.37 14.28 25.45
C ARG A 302 2.86 14.36 25.23
N VAL A 303 2.10 14.84 26.21
CA VAL A 303 0.68 15.15 26.01
C VAL A 303 0.53 16.15 24.84
N GLY A 304 -0.52 15.98 24.03
CA GLY A 304 -0.78 16.82 22.85
C GLY A 304 0.06 16.50 21.61
N GLN A 305 1.12 15.67 21.72
CA GLN A 305 1.98 15.30 20.59
C GLN A 305 1.49 14.07 19.80
N GLY A 306 0.30 13.55 20.11
CA GLY A 306 -0.22 12.31 19.53
C GLY A 306 -0.42 12.37 18.02
N TRP A 307 -0.79 13.53 17.45
CA TRP A 307 -0.96 13.65 15.99
C TRP A 307 0.35 13.43 15.22
N MET A 308 1.43 14.08 15.66
CA MET A 308 2.78 13.87 15.12
C MET A 308 3.21 12.40 15.23
N MET A 309 2.95 11.75 16.36
CA MET A 309 3.26 10.33 16.55
C MET A 309 2.52 9.44 15.54
N LEU A 310 1.22 9.69 15.35
CA LEU A 310 0.36 8.95 14.42
C LEU A 310 0.83 9.10 12.97
N MET A 311 1.15 10.32 12.55
CA MET A 311 1.62 10.58 11.17
C MET A 311 2.96 9.88 10.90
N THR A 312 3.85 9.86 11.89
CA THR A 312 5.15 9.18 11.80
C THR A 312 5.01 7.67 11.66
N ALA A 313 4.16 7.02 12.46
CA ALA A 313 3.96 5.57 12.41
C ALA A 313 3.22 5.11 11.13
N LEU A 314 2.19 5.86 10.70
CA LEU A 314 1.44 5.55 9.48
C LEU A 314 2.32 5.58 8.22
N ALA A 315 3.33 6.45 8.18
CA ALA A 315 4.25 6.57 7.05
C ALA A 315 5.08 5.29 6.83
N ALA A 316 5.54 4.63 7.90
CA ALA A 316 6.33 3.41 7.79
C ALA A 316 5.46 2.21 7.38
N GLY A 317 4.32 1.99 8.05
CA GLY A 317 3.45 0.84 7.80
C GLY A 317 2.95 0.73 6.35
N ARG A 318 2.56 1.88 5.75
CA ARG A 318 2.07 1.96 4.36
C ARG A 318 3.09 1.50 3.33
N GLY A 319 4.39 1.66 3.60
CA GLY A 319 5.47 1.27 2.70
C GLY A 319 5.81 -0.22 2.73
N ILE A 320 5.27 -0.97 3.69
CA ILE A 320 5.68 -2.35 3.98
C ILE A 320 4.51 -3.32 3.83
N SER A 321 3.48 -3.21 4.68
CA SER A 321 2.56 -4.32 4.93
C SER A 321 1.54 -4.55 3.81
N LEU A 322 0.76 -3.53 3.44
CA LEU A 322 -0.19 -3.65 2.33
C LEU A 322 0.48 -3.84 0.97
N PRO A 323 1.61 -3.17 0.64
CA PRO A 323 2.40 -3.50 -0.55
C PRO A 323 2.89 -4.94 -0.57
N ALA A 324 3.29 -5.52 0.57
CA ALA A 324 3.65 -6.93 0.68
C ALA A 324 2.47 -7.85 0.37
N MET A 325 1.27 -7.57 0.90
CA MET A 325 0.05 -8.33 0.55
C MET A 325 -0.30 -8.21 -0.93
N SER A 326 -0.20 -7.01 -1.51
CA SER A 326 -0.40 -6.80 -2.95
C SER A 326 0.58 -7.59 -3.80
N GLY A 327 1.85 -7.62 -3.41
CA GLY A 327 2.87 -8.46 -4.05
C GLY A 327 2.58 -9.95 -3.90
N ALA A 328 2.11 -10.39 -2.73
CA ALA A 328 1.69 -11.77 -2.48
C ALA A 328 0.55 -12.19 -3.41
N ALA A 329 -0.51 -11.37 -3.47
CA ALA A 329 -1.66 -11.62 -4.34
C ALA A 329 -1.27 -11.68 -5.81
N ALA A 330 -0.36 -10.80 -6.27
CA ALA A 330 0.10 -10.80 -7.65
C ALA A 330 0.97 -12.02 -7.99
N ALA A 331 1.93 -12.37 -7.14
CA ALA A 331 2.76 -13.55 -7.31
C ALA A 331 1.93 -14.85 -7.25
N PHE A 332 1.01 -14.94 -6.28
CA PHE A 332 0.09 -16.06 -6.14
C PHE A 332 -0.81 -16.19 -7.37
N SER A 333 -1.41 -15.09 -7.84
CA SER A 333 -2.23 -15.08 -9.05
C SER A 333 -1.43 -15.46 -10.30
N ALA A 334 -0.17 -15.02 -10.43
CA ALA A 334 0.70 -15.43 -11.53
C ALA A 334 0.97 -16.94 -11.51
N MET A 335 1.24 -17.49 -10.32
CA MET A 335 1.49 -18.92 -10.13
C MET A 335 0.25 -19.76 -10.47
N THR A 336 -0.88 -19.48 -9.83
CA THR A 336 -2.11 -20.28 -9.93
C THR A 336 -2.78 -20.10 -11.28
N THR A 337 -2.92 -18.86 -11.77
CA THR A 337 -3.56 -18.59 -13.07
C THR A 337 -2.72 -19.12 -14.22
N GLY A 338 -1.40 -18.99 -14.16
CA GLY A 338 -0.50 -19.58 -15.15
C GLY A 338 -0.63 -21.10 -15.22
N ALA A 339 -0.60 -21.75 -14.05
CA ALA A 339 -0.80 -23.20 -13.94
C ALA A 339 -2.18 -23.63 -14.45
N TYR A 340 -3.25 -22.97 -14.01
CA TYR A 340 -4.62 -23.30 -14.41
C TYR A 340 -4.83 -23.08 -15.91
N ALA A 341 -4.28 -22.00 -16.47
CA ALA A 341 -4.38 -21.72 -17.90
C ALA A 341 -3.65 -22.75 -18.77
N ARG A 342 -2.63 -23.41 -18.21
CA ARG A 342 -1.92 -24.51 -18.86
C ARG A 342 -2.67 -25.84 -18.73
N VAL A 343 -3.27 -26.11 -17.57
CA VAL A 343 -3.95 -27.36 -17.22
C VAL A 343 -5.34 -27.44 -17.86
N ARG A 344 -6.12 -26.35 -17.82
CA ARG A 344 -7.47 -26.32 -18.36
C ARG A 344 -7.44 -26.26 -19.88
N SER A 345 -8.15 -27.19 -20.52
CA SER A 345 -8.34 -27.20 -21.96
C SER A 345 -9.78 -26.88 -22.35
N GLN A 346 -9.96 -26.06 -23.39
CA GLN A 346 -11.23 -25.82 -24.10
C GLN A 346 -10.96 -25.81 -25.59
N PHE A 347 -11.94 -26.23 -26.39
CA PHE A 347 -11.77 -26.36 -27.85
C PHE A 347 -10.52 -27.17 -28.25
N ASN A 348 -10.17 -28.18 -27.43
CA ASN A 348 -9.01 -29.07 -27.58
C ASN A 348 -7.62 -28.41 -27.48
N VAL A 349 -7.52 -27.22 -26.90
CA VAL A 349 -6.25 -26.56 -26.59
C VAL A 349 -6.23 -26.01 -25.16
N PRO A 350 -5.05 -25.91 -24.53
CA PRO A 350 -4.91 -25.20 -23.26
C PRO A 350 -5.45 -23.77 -23.38
N ILE A 351 -6.19 -23.30 -22.37
CA ILE A 351 -6.83 -21.97 -22.45
C ILE A 351 -5.81 -20.84 -22.52
N GLY A 352 -4.59 -21.03 -22.00
CA GLY A 352 -3.49 -20.08 -22.10
C GLY A 352 -2.98 -19.82 -23.53
N LYS A 353 -3.47 -20.59 -24.52
CA LYS A 353 -3.17 -20.36 -25.95
C LYS A 353 -4.17 -19.43 -26.64
N PHE A 354 -5.27 -19.03 -26.00
CA PHE A 354 -6.18 -18.02 -26.54
C PHE A 354 -5.67 -16.61 -26.24
N GLU A 355 -5.62 -15.74 -27.25
CA GLU A 355 -5.08 -14.38 -27.12
C GLU A 355 -5.80 -13.56 -26.05
N GLY A 356 -7.12 -13.70 -25.92
CA GLY A 356 -7.88 -13.03 -24.85
C GLY A 356 -7.49 -13.47 -23.43
N VAL A 357 -7.01 -14.71 -23.26
CA VAL A 357 -6.45 -15.20 -21.99
C VAL A 357 -5.01 -14.71 -21.82
N GLN A 358 -4.23 -14.68 -22.91
CA GLN A 358 -2.85 -14.18 -22.88
C GLN A 358 -2.79 -12.70 -22.47
N GLU A 359 -3.75 -11.88 -22.90
CA GLU A 359 -3.84 -10.48 -22.46
C GLU A 359 -3.93 -10.37 -20.93
N ARG A 360 -4.80 -11.18 -20.31
CA ARG A 360 -4.96 -11.25 -18.85
C ARG A 360 -3.70 -11.80 -18.17
N LEU A 361 -3.15 -12.90 -18.66
CA LEU A 361 -1.93 -13.51 -18.12
C LEU A 361 -0.73 -12.55 -18.16
N ALA A 362 -0.57 -11.79 -19.24
CA ALA A 362 0.49 -10.80 -19.37
C ALA A 362 0.32 -9.67 -18.36
N ARG A 363 -0.91 -9.20 -18.13
CA ARG A 363 -1.21 -8.17 -17.13
C ARG A 363 -0.96 -8.67 -15.71
N ILE A 364 -1.28 -9.93 -15.41
CA ILE A 364 -0.93 -10.57 -14.15
C ILE A 364 0.61 -10.62 -13.98
N ALA A 365 1.32 -11.16 -14.97
CA ALA A 365 2.78 -11.34 -14.91
C ALA A 365 3.53 -10.01 -14.78
N GLY A 366 3.17 -9.04 -15.61
CA GLY A 366 3.79 -7.72 -15.61
C GLY A 366 3.56 -6.95 -14.30
N ASN A 367 2.35 -7.00 -13.73
CA ASN A 367 2.10 -6.40 -12.43
C ASN A 367 2.82 -7.12 -11.29
N ALA A 368 2.91 -8.45 -11.31
CA ALA A 368 3.72 -9.19 -10.34
C ALA A 368 5.19 -8.75 -10.38
N TYR A 369 5.74 -8.54 -11.59
CA TYR A 369 7.12 -8.05 -11.75
C TYR A 369 7.28 -6.61 -11.22
N LEU A 370 6.37 -5.72 -11.61
CA LEU A 370 6.37 -4.30 -11.27
C LEU A 370 6.21 -4.05 -9.77
N LEU A 371 5.24 -4.72 -9.13
CA LEU A 371 4.95 -4.57 -7.71
C LEU A 371 6.12 -5.02 -6.85
N ASP A 372 6.72 -6.15 -7.20
CA ASP A 372 7.85 -6.68 -6.44
C ASP A 372 9.08 -5.76 -6.55
N GLY A 373 9.36 -5.21 -7.74
CA GLY A 373 10.45 -4.24 -7.92
C GLY A 373 10.25 -2.96 -7.11
N ALA A 374 9.04 -2.39 -7.12
CA ALA A 374 8.74 -1.17 -6.36
C ALA A 374 8.77 -1.39 -4.84
N ARG A 375 8.29 -2.54 -4.37
CA ARG A 375 8.35 -2.89 -2.93
C ARG A 375 9.79 -3.12 -2.48
N ARG A 376 10.61 -3.85 -3.25
CA ARG A 376 12.04 -4.05 -2.95
C ARG A 376 12.78 -2.71 -2.86
N LEU A 377 12.56 -1.81 -3.83
CA LEU A 377 13.15 -0.47 -3.81
C LEU A 377 12.74 0.29 -2.54
N THR A 378 11.46 0.24 -2.18
CA THR A 378 10.95 0.94 -0.99
C THR A 378 11.50 0.36 0.31
N CYS A 379 11.54 -0.97 0.46
CA CYS A 379 12.14 -1.61 1.62
C CYS A 379 13.63 -1.29 1.73
N ALA A 380 14.37 -1.26 0.62
CA ALA A 380 15.78 -0.84 0.63
C ALA A 380 15.95 0.60 1.14
N GLY A 381 15.08 1.53 0.71
CA GLY A 381 15.05 2.90 1.23
C GLY A 381 14.81 2.96 2.73
N LEU A 382 13.80 2.23 3.21
CA LEU A 382 13.47 2.16 4.64
C LEU A 382 14.60 1.55 5.47
N ASP A 383 15.28 0.52 4.96
CA ASP A 383 16.40 -0.14 5.63
C ASP A 383 17.66 0.73 5.68
N MET A 384 17.78 1.71 4.80
CA MET A 384 18.82 2.76 4.87
C MET A 384 18.49 3.87 5.89
N GLY A 385 17.32 3.83 6.53
CA GLY A 385 16.86 4.83 7.49
C GLY A 385 16.06 5.98 6.88
N HIS A 386 15.68 5.89 5.60
CA HIS A 386 14.74 6.86 5.03
C HIS A 386 13.31 6.61 5.53
N HIS A 387 12.52 7.66 5.58
CA HIS A 387 11.10 7.63 5.97
C HIS A 387 10.24 8.41 4.95
N PRO A 388 10.17 7.95 3.68
CA PRO A 388 9.59 8.73 2.62
C PRO A 388 8.06 8.60 2.61
N SER A 389 7.37 9.48 3.34
CA SER A 389 5.92 9.42 3.57
C SER A 389 5.09 9.42 2.28
N VAL A 390 5.52 10.19 1.28
CA VAL A 390 4.89 10.29 -0.05
C VAL A 390 5.05 8.98 -0.82
N ILE A 391 6.24 8.40 -0.80
CA ILE A 391 6.53 7.11 -1.45
C ILE A 391 5.72 5.99 -0.79
N SER A 392 5.68 5.93 0.54
CA SER A 392 4.86 4.94 1.24
C SER A 392 3.38 5.07 0.89
N ALA A 393 2.85 6.30 0.85
CA ALA A 393 1.47 6.56 0.44
C ALA A 393 1.19 6.13 -1.02
N LEU A 394 2.07 6.51 -1.95
CA LEU A 394 1.94 6.17 -3.37
C LEU A 394 2.01 4.65 -3.59
N LEU A 395 2.94 3.98 -2.89
CA LEU A 395 3.14 2.54 -2.99
C LEU A 395 1.91 1.82 -2.46
N LYS A 396 1.38 2.21 -1.29
CA LYS A 396 0.14 1.64 -0.75
C LYS A 396 -1.01 1.75 -1.74
N SER A 397 -1.29 2.96 -2.26
CA SER A 397 -2.44 3.15 -3.16
C SER A 397 -2.24 2.46 -4.51
N GLY A 398 -1.04 2.57 -5.08
CA GLY A 398 -0.73 2.01 -6.40
C GLY A 398 -0.63 0.49 -6.38
N ALA A 399 -0.12 -0.11 -5.30
CA ALA A 399 0.00 -1.55 -5.16
C ALA A 399 -1.35 -2.22 -4.92
N THR A 400 -2.20 -1.63 -4.08
CA THR A 400 -3.54 -2.17 -3.79
C THR A 400 -4.49 -2.03 -4.98
N GLU A 401 -4.35 -0.99 -5.81
CA GLU A 401 -5.10 -0.87 -7.06
C GLU A 401 -4.66 -1.91 -8.10
N ARG A 402 -3.36 -2.14 -8.25
CA ARG A 402 -2.83 -3.19 -9.14
C ARG A 402 -3.20 -4.59 -8.66
N MET A 403 -3.20 -4.83 -7.34
CA MET A 403 -3.73 -6.06 -6.74
C MET A 403 -5.18 -6.30 -7.15
N ARG A 404 -6.05 -5.28 -7.09
CA ARG A 404 -7.44 -5.39 -7.54
C ARG A 404 -7.50 -5.85 -9.01
N VAL A 405 -6.71 -5.23 -9.89
CA VAL A 405 -6.68 -5.60 -11.31
C VAL A 405 -6.22 -7.05 -11.50
N VAL A 406 -5.13 -7.44 -10.86
CA VAL A 406 -4.55 -8.79 -10.99
C VAL A 406 -5.50 -9.87 -10.49
N ILE A 407 -6.14 -9.68 -9.33
CA ILE A 407 -7.09 -10.66 -8.81
C ILE A 407 -8.32 -10.73 -9.71
N ASN A 408 -8.85 -9.60 -10.21
CA ASN A 408 -9.97 -9.61 -11.15
C ASN A 408 -9.63 -10.41 -12.43
N ASP A 409 -8.42 -10.25 -12.95
CA ASP A 409 -7.95 -11.02 -14.11
C ASP A 409 -7.84 -12.51 -13.81
N ALA A 410 -7.36 -12.86 -12.62
CA ALA A 410 -7.30 -14.24 -12.19
C ALA A 410 -8.71 -14.84 -12.10
N MET A 411 -9.69 -14.10 -11.55
CA MET A 411 -11.10 -14.53 -11.53
C MET A 411 -11.65 -14.74 -12.94
N ASP A 412 -11.39 -13.81 -13.87
CA ASP A 412 -11.81 -13.91 -15.28
C ASP A 412 -11.28 -15.18 -15.95
N VAL A 413 -9.99 -15.50 -15.76
CA VAL A 413 -9.34 -16.66 -16.40
C VAL A 413 -9.79 -17.98 -15.79
N HIS A 414 -10.00 -18.04 -14.47
CA HIS A 414 -10.48 -19.25 -13.80
C HIS A 414 -11.97 -19.52 -14.07
N GLY A 415 -12.77 -18.46 -14.25
CA GLY A 415 -14.20 -18.52 -14.53
C GLY A 415 -14.97 -19.22 -13.40
N GLY A 416 -15.80 -20.20 -13.76
CA GLY A 416 -16.63 -20.97 -12.84
C GLY A 416 -15.87 -21.51 -11.60
N LYS A 417 -14.62 -21.93 -11.79
CA LYS A 417 -13.78 -22.51 -10.72
C LYS A 417 -13.55 -21.55 -9.55
N ALA A 418 -13.37 -20.26 -9.83
CA ALA A 418 -13.05 -19.27 -8.81
C ALA A 418 -14.29 -18.62 -8.17
N VAL A 419 -15.48 -18.78 -8.76
CA VAL A 419 -16.73 -18.23 -8.21
C VAL A 419 -17.51 -19.22 -7.34
N ILE A 420 -17.25 -20.52 -7.45
CA ILE A 420 -17.81 -21.53 -6.56
C ILE A 420 -16.96 -21.60 -5.29
N GLU A 421 -17.53 -21.26 -4.15
CA GLU A 421 -16.86 -21.30 -2.85
C GLU A 421 -16.69 -22.73 -2.34
N GLY A 422 -15.62 -22.98 -1.59
CA GLY A 422 -15.33 -24.26 -0.95
C GLY A 422 -13.84 -24.49 -0.75
N PRO A 423 -13.43 -25.61 -0.12
CA PRO A 423 -12.03 -25.96 0.11
C PRO A 423 -11.17 -25.98 -1.17
N ARG A 424 -11.76 -26.23 -2.34
CA ARG A 424 -11.06 -26.28 -3.63
C ARG A 424 -10.91 -24.91 -4.29
N ASN A 425 -11.50 -23.85 -3.71
CA ASN A 425 -11.38 -22.48 -4.23
C ASN A 425 -10.30 -21.69 -3.49
N TYR A 426 -9.17 -21.52 -4.15
CA TYR A 426 -8.02 -20.79 -3.62
C TYR A 426 -7.99 -19.30 -3.99
N MET A 427 -8.98 -18.79 -4.76
CA MET A 427 -9.03 -17.39 -5.21
C MET A 427 -10.10 -16.56 -4.48
N GLY A 428 -11.23 -17.18 -4.10
CA GLY A 428 -12.41 -16.48 -3.58
C GLY A 428 -12.13 -15.63 -2.35
N SER A 429 -11.34 -16.15 -1.40
CA SER A 429 -10.96 -15.41 -0.19
C SER A 429 -10.11 -14.17 -0.51
N GLN A 430 -9.12 -14.28 -1.40
CA GLN A 430 -8.31 -13.15 -1.83
C GLN A 430 -9.14 -12.10 -2.57
N TYR A 431 -10.07 -12.51 -3.43
CA TYR A 431 -11.01 -11.61 -4.10
C TYR A 431 -11.86 -10.82 -3.10
N ARG A 432 -12.39 -11.49 -2.06
CA ARG A 432 -13.13 -10.82 -0.99
C ARG A 432 -12.28 -9.88 -0.14
N ALA A 433 -10.97 -10.08 -0.06
CA ALA A 433 -10.06 -9.22 0.69
C ALA A 433 -9.75 -7.88 -0.02
N ILE A 434 -10.00 -7.76 -1.33
CA ILE A 434 -9.71 -6.54 -2.12
C ILE A 434 -10.24 -5.25 -1.46
N PRO A 435 -11.52 -5.17 -1.03
CA PRO A 435 -12.06 -3.94 -0.46
C PRO A 435 -11.35 -3.48 0.81
N VAL A 436 -10.77 -4.42 1.57
CA VAL A 436 -10.00 -4.09 2.77
C VAL A 436 -8.75 -3.32 2.38
N GLY A 437 -7.91 -3.86 1.48
CA GLY A 437 -6.63 -3.24 1.11
C GLY A 437 -6.75 -1.84 0.51
N ILE A 438 -7.79 -1.58 -0.28
CA ILE A 438 -8.01 -0.28 -0.94
C ILE A 438 -8.58 0.79 0.01
N THR A 439 -9.11 0.37 1.16
CA THR A 439 -9.83 1.24 2.11
C THR A 439 -9.01 1.57 3.35
N VAL A 440 -8.34 0.58 3.96
CA VAL A 440 -7.62 0.77 5.23
C VAL A 440 -6.27 1.46 5.04
N GLU A 441 -5.67 1.93 6.14
CA GLU A 441 -4.42 2.72 6.15
C GLU A 441 -4.46 4.00 5.30
N GLY A 442 -5.66 4.56 5.12
CA GLY A 442 -5.93 5.68 4.22
C GLY A 442 -6.55 5.19 2.91
N ALA A 443 -7.79 5.57 2.65
CA ALA A 443 -8.49 5.17 1.44
C ALA A 443 -7.71 5.60 0.20
N ASN A 444 -7.69 4.76 -0.84
CA ASN A 444 -6.95 5.07 -2.08
C ASN A 444 -7.39 6.39 -2.70
N ILE A 445 -8.67 6.75 -2.58
CA ILE A 445 -9.23 8.02 -3.10
C ILE A 445 -8.53 9.23 -2.45
N LEU A 446 -8.49 9.27 -1.11
CA LEU A 446 -7.85 10.36 -0.37
C LEU A 446 -6.33 10.36 -0.60
N THR A 447 -5.71 9.17 -0.52
CA THR A 447 -4.27 9.01 -0.69
C THR A 447 -3.81 9.53 -2.05
N ARG A 448 -4.48 9.10 -3.12
CA ARG A 448 -4.20 9.51 -4.50
C ARG A 448 -4.42 11.00 -4.72
N SER A 449 -5.53 11.55 -4.25
CA SER A 449 -5.93 12.92 -4.58
C SER A 449 -5.25 13.99 -3.72
N LEU A 450 -5.01 13.71 -2.42
CA LEU A 450 -4.52 14.72 -1.47
C LEU A 450 -3.05 14.50 -1.07
N MET A 451 -2.63 13.26 -0.82
CA MET A 451 -1.32 12.98 -0.23
C MET A 451 -0.19 12.88 -1.26
N VAL A 452 -0.37 12.04 -2.28
CA VAL A 452 0.72 11.69 -3.23
C VAL A 452 1.27 12.92 -3.94
N PHE A 453 0.41 13.75 -4.53
CA PHE A 453 0.87 14.97 -5.19
C PHE A 453 0.72 16.22 -4.33
N GLY A 454 -0.41 16.41 -3.63
CA GLY A 454 -0.64 17.65 -2.87
C GLY A 454 0.43 17.92 -1.81
N GLN A 455 0.71 16.92 -0.95
CA GLN A 455 1.78 17.01 0.05
C GLN A 455 3.15 16.71 -0.57
N GLY A 456 3.23 15.75 -1.50
CA GLY A 456 4.47 15.36 -2.16
C GLY A 456 5.12 16.45 -2.99
N ALA A 457 4.35 17.25 -3.74
CA ALA A 457 4.88 18.36 -4.52
C ALA A 457 5.42 19.49 -3.65
N ILE A 458 4.84 19.74 -2.47
CA ILE A 458 5.39 20.73 -1.54
C ILE A 458 6.73 20.24 -0.98
N ARG A 459 6.80 18.96 -0.61
CA ARG A 459 7.93 18.39 0.12
C ARG A 459 9.10 17.99 -0.79
N ALA A 460 8.81 17.25 -1.87
CA ALA A 460 9.79 16.69 -2.79
C ALA A 460 10.26 17.67 -3.87
N HIS A 461 9.54 18.78 -4.10
CA HIS A 461 10.03 19.82 -4.99
C HIS A 461 11.25 20.53 -4.37
N PRO A 462 12.34 20.77 -5.14
CA PRO A 462 13.60 21.25 -4.57
C PRO A 462 13.55 22.61 -3.86
N PHE A 463 12.53 23.44 -4.16
CA PHE A 463 12.44 24.83 -3.70
C PHE A 463 11.13 25.19 -2.96
N MET A 464 10.05 24.43 -3.13
CA MET A 464 8.71 24.91 -2.71
C MET A 464 8.58 25.05 -1.20
N LEU A 465 9.01 24.04 -0.43
CA LEU A 465 8.95 24.10 1.03
C LEU A 465 9.77 25.27 1.59
N GLN A 466 10.96 25.50 1.05
CA GLN A 466 11.83 26.61 1.49
C GLN A 466 11.20 27.97 1.20
N GLU A 467 10.52 28.13 0.07
CA GLU A 467 9.78 29.36 -0.26
C GLU A 467 8.59 29.58 0.68
N ILE A 468 7.80 28.53 0.97
CA ILE A 468 6.68 28.60 1.92
C ILE A 468 7.16 28.98 3.31
N LEU A 469 8.26 28.37 3.78
CA LEU A 469 8.86 28.70 5.08
C LEU A 469 9.38 30.15 5.12
N ALA A 470 10.05 30.63 4.06
CA ALA A 470 10.51 32.01 3.97
C ALA A 470 9.35 33.02 3.92
N ILE A 471 8.23 32.65 3.30
CA ILE A 471 7.00 33.45 3.27
C ILE A 471 6.38 33.58 4.66
N GLY A 472 6.37 32.48 5.42
CA GLY A 472 5.84 32.39 6.78
C GLY A 472 6.75 32.92 7.89
N GLU A 473 7.98 33.35 7.57
CA GLU A 473 8.93 33.90 8.52
C GLU A 473 8.43 35.23 9.14
N GLU A 474 8.48 35.30 10.47
CA GLU A 474 8.01 36.45 11.25
C GLU A 474 8.93 37.66 11.07
N ASP A 475 10.25 37.42 11.03
CA ASP A 475 11.23 38.44 10.67
C ASP A 475 11.13 38.75 9.18
N ARG A 476 10.49 39.87 8.85
CA ARG A 476 10.28 40.31 7.47
C ARG A 476 11.56 40.55 6.69
N ALA A 477 12.65 40.96 7.34
CA ALA A 477 13.92 41.21 6.66
C ALA A 477 14.61 39.89 6.30
N LYS A 478 14.60 38.94 7.25
CA LYS A 478 15.09 37.57 7.04
C LYS A 478 14.27 36.82 6.00
N GLY A 479 12.94 36.81 6.13
CA GLY A 479 12.04 36.17 5.16
C GLY A 479 12.19 36.71 3.74
N LEU A 480 12.42 38.02 3.57
CA LEU A 480 12.71 38.60 2.25
C LEU A 480 14.06 38.16 1.67
N ALA A 481 15.09 38.04 2.51
CA ALA A 481 16.41 37.59 2.08
C ALA A 481 16.40 36.10 1.69
N ASP A 482 15.78 35.26 2.52
CA ASP A 482 15.65 33.82 2.28
C ASP A 482 14.79 33.55 1.05
N PHE A 483 13.66 34.25 0.90
CA PHE A 483 12.80 34.13 -0.27
C PHE A 483 13.52 34.58 -1.55
N ASP A 484 14.26 35.69 -1.54
CA ASP A 484 15.04 36.13 -2.72
C ASP A 484 16.10 35.09 -3.13
N ALA A 485 16.78 34.48 -2.17
CA ALA A 485 17.81 33.49 -2.46
C ALA A 485 17.22 32.21 -3.10
N VAL A 486 16.08 31.74 -2.60
CA VAL A 486 15.43 30.50 -3.06
C VAL A 486 14.66 30.72 -4.36
N PHE A 487 13.85 31.77 -4.45
CA PHE A 487 12.98 32.06 -5.58
C PHE A 487 13.75 32.15 -6.91
N TRP A 488 14.89 32.82 -6.93
CA TRP A 488 15.67 32.93 -8.17
C TRP A 488 16.40 31.64 -8.55
N LYS A 489 16.72 30.77 -7.57
CA LYS A 489 17.19 29.41 -7.88
C LYS A 489 16.06 28.57 -8.48
N HIS A 490 14.84 28.70 -7.97
CA HIS A 490 13.65 28.08 -8.51
C HIS A 490 13.38 28.55 -9.95
N VAL A 491 13.40 29.86 -10.23
CA VAL A 491 13.23 30.38 -11.60
C VAL A 491 14.29 29.81 -12.56
N ALA A 492 15.57 29.79 -12.15
CA ALA A 492 16.63 29.21 -12.97
C ALA A 492 16.43 27.70 -13.21
N HIS A 493 15.96 26.97 -12.19
CA HIS A 493 15.59 25.57 -12.30
C HIS A 493 14.44 25.37 -13.30
N ALA A 494 13.33 26.09 -13.13
CA ALA A 494 12.15 25.99 -13.99
C ALA A 494 12.49 26.29 -15.46
N VAL A 495 13.34 27.28 -15.74
CA VAL A 495 13.80 27.57 -17.11
C VAL A 495 14.65 26.42 -17.67
N ARG A 496 15.61 25.90 -16.90
CA ARG A 496 16.46 24.77 -17.33
C ARG A 496 15.64 23.50 -17.57
N THR A 497 14.73 23.18 -16.65
CA THR A 497 13.81 22.05 -16.73
C THR A 497 12.86 22.22 -17.91
N GLY A 498 12.37 23.43 -18.16
CA GLY A 498 11.55 23.77 -19.33
C GLY A 498 12.27 23.49 -20.65
N LEU A 499 13.51 23.93 -20.80
CA LEU A 499 14.33 23.64 -21.99
C LEU A 499 14.58 22.14 -22.16
N LYS A 500 14.86 21.41 -21.08
CA LYS A 500 15.02 19.95 -21.10
C LYS A 500 13.71 19.26 -21.51
N ALA A 501 12.59 19.63 -20.90
CA ALA A 501 11.28 19.04 -21.17
C ALA A 501 10.88 19.26 -22.63
N TRP A 502 11.06 20.48 -23.15
CA TRP A 502 10.82 20.79 -24.57
C TRP A 502 11.72 19.97 -25.49
N GLY A 503 13.04 19.99 -25.30
CA GLY A 503 13.98 19.26 -26.14
C GLY A 503 13.78 17.75 -26.10
N ARG A 504 13.58 17.18 -24.91
CA ARG A 504 13.28 15.75 -24.71
C ARG A 504 11.88 15.38 -25.21
N GLY A 505 10.92 16.30 -25.19
CA GLY A 505 9.58 16.13 -25.76
C GLY A 505 9.62 15.88 -27.27
N TRP A 506 10.27 16.79 -27.99
CA TRP A 506 10.41 16.72 -29.46
C TRP A 506 11.28 15.58 -29.95
N THR A 507 12.35 15.28 -29.23
CA THR A 507 13.30 14.21 -29.59
C THR A 507 12.94 12.86 -29.00
N ASP A 508 11.81 12.79 -28.29
CA ASP A 508 11.37 11.59 -27.60
C ASP A 508 12.46 11.02 -26.66
N GLY A 509 13.15 11.91 -25.94
CA GLY A 509 14.17 11.57 -24.95
C GLY A 509 15.53 11.15 -25.52
N ALA A 510 15.79 11.32 -26.83
CA ALA A 510 17.04 10.83 -27.45
C ALA A 510 18.32 11.30 -26.73
N PHE A 511 18.32 12.53 -26.20
CA PHE A 511 19.45 13.15 -25.50
C PHE A 511 19.33 13.14 -23.96
N ALA A 512 18.37 12.42 -23.40
CA ALA A 512 18.31 12.25 -21.95
C ALA A 512 19.48 11.35 -21.48
N PRO A 513 20.15 11.67 -20.36
CA PRO A 513 21.15 10.79 -19.77
C PRO A 513 20.56 9.41 -19.45
N ALA A 514 21.36 8.38 -19.68
CA ALA A 514 21.02 7.01 -19.33
C ALA A 514 22.31 6.22 -19.04
N PRO A 515 22.27 5.30 -18.07
CA PRO A 515 23.37 4.38 -17.81
C PRO A 515 23.51 3.37 -18.96
N GLU A 516 24.67 2.71 -19.03
CA GLU A 516 24.90 1.59 -19.96
C GLU A 516 24.17 0.34 -19.48
N ALA A 517 22.90 0.24 -19.87
CA ALA A 517 21.96 -0.83 -19.47
C ALA A 517 21.48 -1.65 -20.68
N GLY A 518 22.33 -1.82 -21.70
CA GLY A 518 21.99 -2.57 -22.91
C GLY A 518 20.68 -2.12 -23.55
N ARG A 519 19.76 -3.08 -23.79
CA ARG A 519 18.42 -2.82 -24.36
C ARG A 519 17.52 -1.96 -23.45
N ALA A 520 17.78 -1.94 -22.14
CA ALA A 520 17.02 -1.15 -21.18
C ALA A 520 17.47 0.32 -21.10
N SER A 521 18.64 0.69 -21.65
CA SER A 521 19.14 2.08 -21.68
C SER A 521 18.12 3.07 -22.23
N ARG A 522 17.32 2.63 -23.23
CA ARG A 522 16.25 3.45 -23.80
C ARG A 522 15.16 3.82 -22.79
N PHE A 523 14.87 2.95 -21.82
CA PHE A 523 13.85 3.18 -20.81
C PHE A 523 14.28 4.28 -19.84
N TYR A 524 15.55 4.27 -19.40
CA TYR A 524 16.12 5.37 -18.61
C TYR A 524 16.00 6.72 -19.33
N ARG A 525 16.27 6.75 -20.64
CA ARG A 525 16.10 7.97 -21.44
C ARG A 525 14.64 8.45 -21.46
N LYS A 526 13.68 7.54 -21.61
CA LYS A 526 12.24 7.87 -21.56
C LYS A 526 11.82 8.34 -20.18
N MET A 527 12.28 7.66 -19.12
CA MET A 527 12.04 8.06 -17.75
C MET A 527 12.58 9.48 -17.49
N GLY A 528 13.79 9.81 -17.99
CA GLY A 528 14.36 11.15 -17.89
C GLY A 528 13.59 12.21 -18.71
N ARG A 529 12.96 11.81 -19.83
CA ARG A 529 12.00 12.65 -20.56
C ARG A 529 10.75 12.93 -19.71
N TYR A 530 10.14 11.90 -19.14
CA TYR A 530 8.89 12.04 -18.40
C TYR A 530 9.08 12.71 -17.04
N SER A 531 10.22 12.52 -16.38
CA SER A 531 10.59 13.29 -15.18
C SER A 531 10.73 14.78 -15.50
N ALA A 532 11.43 15.17 -16.57
CA ALA A 532 11.52 16.58 -16.99
C ALA A 532 10.14 17.19 -17.29
N ALA A 533 9.29 16.43 -17.99
CA ALA A 533 7.91 16.82 -18.27
C ALA A 533 7.07 16.98 -16.99
N PHE A 534 7.25 16.07 -16.03
CA PHE A 534 6.53 16.06 -14.76
C PHE A 534 6.92 17.25 -13.90
N ALA A 535 8.22 17.55 -13.78
CA ALA A 535 8.72 18.72 -13.07
C ALA A 535 8.16 20.02 -13.68
N LEU A 536 8.29 20.22 -15.00
CA LEU A 536 7.73 21.40 -15.67
C LEU A 536 6.20 21.52 -15.47
N THR A 537 5.48 20.41 -15.59
CA THR A 537 4.02 20.42 -15.40
C THR A 537 3.64 20.77 -13.97
N SER A 538 4.41 20.27 -13.00
CA SER A 538 4.23 20.57 -11.57
C SER A 538 4.45 22.05 -11.28
N ASP A 539 5.53 22.64 -11.81
CA ASP A 539 5.84 24.06 -11.66
C ASP A 539 4.72 24.94 -12.23
N ILE A 540 4.25 24.64 -13.44
CA ILE A 540 3.17 25.39 -14.08
C ILE A 540 1.85 25.19 -13.34
N ALA A 541 1.55 23.98 -12.86
CA ALA A 541 0.34 23.73 -12.07
C ALA A 541 0.36 24.51 -10.74
N LEU A 542 1.49 24.49 -10.02
CA LEU A 542 1.68 25.24 -8.78
C LEU A 542 1.61 26.76 -9.03
N LEU A 543 2.25 27.26 -10.07
CA LEU A 543 2.24 28.68 -10.45
C LEU A 543 0.83 29.18 -10.83
N THR A 544 0.09 28.38 -11.62
CA THR A 544 -1.23 28.81 -12.14
C THR A 544 -2.37 28.58 -11.16
N LEU A 545 -2.26 27.61 -10.25
CA LEU A 545 -3.33 27.24 -9.32
C LEU A 545 -3.06 27.66 -7.88
N GLY A 546 -1.80 27.82 -7.47
CA GLY A 546 -1.41 28.15 -6.09
C GLY A 546 -2.10 27.24 -5.07
N GLY A 547 -2.64 27.83 -4.01
CA GLY A 547 -3.38 27.10 -2.96
C GLY A 547 -4.66 26.41 -3.44
N THR A 548 -5.20 26.75 -4.63
CA THR A 548 -6.40 26.10 -5.16
C THR A 548 -6.14 24.69 -5.69
N LEU A 549 -4.87 24.34 -5.95
CA LEU A 549 -4.46 23.00 -6.38
C LEU A 549 -4.91 21.91 -5.41
N LYS A 550 -4.85 22.18 -4.10
CA LYS A 550 -5.35 21.27 -3.05
C LYS A 550 -6.84 20.93 -3.22
N ARG A 551 -7.64 21.86 -3.74
CA ARG A 551 -9.08 21.67 -3.99
C ARG A 551 -9.39 21.06 -5.36
N LYS A 552 -8.41 21.00 -6.27
CA LYS A 552 -8.55 20.41 -7.61
C LYS A 552 -8.10 18.95 -7.59
N GLU A 553 -8.79 18.13 -6.80
CA GLU A 553 -8.45 16.72 -6.53
C GLU A 553 -8.26 15.87 -7.80
N MET A 554 -9.03 16.12 -8.86
CA MET A 554 -8.85 15.41 -10.14
C MET A 554 -7.51 15.72 -10.81
N LEU A 555 -7.06 16.98 -10.80
CA LEU A 555 -5.77 17.38 -11.37
C LEU A 555 -4.63 16.86 -10.50
N SER A 556 -4.72 17.07 -9.19
CA SER A 556 -3.76 16.56 -8.21
C SER A 556 -3.61 15.03 -8.32
N GLY A 557 -4.72 14.30 -8.41
CA GLY A 557 -4.71 12.85 -8.56
C GLY A 557 -4.07 12.37 -9.87
N ARG A 558 -4.27 13.08 -11.00
CA ARG A 558 -3.60 12.73 -12.27
C ARG A 558 -2.09 12.96 -12.22
N LEU A 559 -1.64 14.03 -11.55
CA LEU A 559 -0.22 14.27 -11.31
C LEU A 559 0.36 13.21 -10.36
N GLY A 560 -0.41 12.82 -9.34
CA GLY A 560 -0.08 11.70 -8.47
C GLY A 560 0.07 10.37 -9.21
N ASP A 561 -0.79 10.09 -10.19
CA ASP A 561 -0.67 8.90 -11.05
C ASP A 561 0.65 8.92 -11.85
N ILE A 562 1.04 10.06 -12.41
CA ILE A 562 2.30 10.19 -13.16
C ILE A 562 3.51 9.91 -12.25
N LEU A 563 3.53 10.52 -11.06
CA LEU A 563 4.58 10.28 -10.08
C LEU A 563 4.63 8.80 -9.66
N ALA A 564 3.46 8.19 -9.48
CA ALA A 564 3.38 6.78 -9.14
C ALA A 564 3.97 5.90 -10.24
N GLU A 565 3.60 6.10 -11.51
CA GLU A 565 4.20 5.34 -12.62
C GLU A 565 5.72 5.53 -12.69
N LEU A 566 6.22 6.77 -12.55
CA LEU A 566 7.66 7.02 -12.53
C LEU A 566 8.37 6.23 -11.41
N TYR A 567 7.76 6.15 -10.23
CA TYR A 567 8.31 5.39 -9.11
C TYR A 567 8.26 3.87 -9.34
N PHE A 568 7.12 3.33 -9.75
CA PHE A 568 6.96 1.90 -10.04
C PHE A 568 7.92 1.44 -11.14
N LEU A 569 8.05 2.21 -12.22
CA LEU A 569 8.99 1.91 -13.31
C LEU A 569 10.45 2.01 -12.85
N SER A 570 10.79 2.93 -11.93
CA SER A 570 12.12 2.97 -11.30
C SER A 570 12.40 1.68 -10.53
N GLY A 571 11.41 1.17 -9.78
CA GLY A 571 11.49 -0.12 -9.09
C GLY A 571 11.68 -1.31 -10.04
N ALA A 572 10.99 -1.33 -11.19
CA ALA A 572 11.16 -2.38 -12.19
C ALA A 572 12.55 -2.38 -12.84
N LEU A 573 13.12 -1.19 -13.11
CA LEU A 573 14.50 -1.04 -13.60
C LEU A 573 15.52 -1.46 -12.54
N LYS A 574 15.30 -1.06 -11.28
CA LYS A 574 16.19 -1.43 -10.18
C LYS A 574 16.19 -2.93 -9.94
N ARG A 575 15.01 -3.58 -9.95
CA ARG A 575 14.90 -5.05 -9.88
C ARG A 575 15.69 -5.72 -11.00
N TRP A 576 15.50 -5.25 -12.24
CA TRP A 576 16.20 -5.81 -13.40
C TRP A 576 17.72 -5.70 -13.26
N GLU A 577 18.22 -4.58 -12.73
CA GLU A 577 19.66 -4.41 -12.45
C GLU A 577 20.13 -5.34 -11.33
N ASP A 578 19.43 -5.37 -10.20
CA ASP A 578 19.79 -6.13 -9.00
C ASP A 578 19.80 -7.65 -9.21
N GLU A 579 18.93 -8.13 -10.10
CA GLU A 579 18.85 -9.54 -10.49
C GLU A 579 19.87 -9.91 -11.60
N GLY A 580 20.73 -8.97 -12.00
CA GLY A 580 21.80 -9.21 -12.97
C GLY A 580 21.36 -9.15 -14.42
N ARG A 581 20.35 -8.32 -14.74
CA ARG A 581 19.91 -8.01 -16.11
C ARG A 581 19.44 -9.23 -16.90
N GLN A 582 18.65 -10.09 -16.27
CA GLN A 582 18.19 -11.34 -16.86
C GLN A 582 17.44 -11.10 -18.18
N ASP A 583 17.99 -11.56 -19.31
CA ASP A 583 17.39 -11.38 -20.63
C ASP A 583 16.03 -12.08 -20.76
N ALA A 584 15.85 -13.20 -20.04
CA ALA A 584 14.58 -13.93 -19.99
C ALA A 584 13.45 -13.12 -19.36
N ASP A 585 13.77 -12.13 -18.52
CA ASP A 585 12.80 -11.26 -17.84
C ASP A 585 12.50 -10.00 -18.65
N PHE A 586 13.26 -9.75 -19.73
CA PHE A 586 13.09 -8.56 -20.55
C PHE A 586 11.66 -8.37 -21.10
N PRO A 587 10.89 -9.41 -21.49
CA PRO A 587 9.49 -9.23 -21.86
C PRO A 587 8.65 -8.58 -20.76
N LEU A 588 8.84 -8.99 -19.50
CA LEU A 588 8.13 -8.41 -18.35
C LEU A 588 8.52 -6.96 -18.12
N LEU A 589 9.83 -6.66 -18.16
CA LEU A 589 10.32 -5.29 -18.05
C LEU A 589 9.76 -4.41 -19.19
N GLN A 590 9.81 -4.90 -20.43
CA GLN A 590 9.26 -4.21 -21.60
C GLN A 590 7.77 -3.92 -21.42
N TRP A 591 7.00 -4.91 -20.99
CA TRP A 591 5.56 -4.77 -20.75
C TRP A 591 5.27 -3.71 -19.69
N CYS A 592 6.04 -3.70 -18.59
CA CYS A 592 5.91 -2.69 -17.54
C CYS A 592 6.15 -1.29 -18.10
N MET A 593 7.26 -1.10 -18.82
CA MET A 593 7.65 0.18 -19.41
C MET A 593 6.62 0.70 -20.41
N ASP A 594 6.17 -0.15 -21.35
CA ASP A 594 5.20 0.26 -22.36
C ASP A 594 3.85 0.64 -21.75
N THR A 595 3.40 -0.11 -20.75
CA THR A 595 2.16 0.18 -20.01
C THR A 595 2.28 1.48 -19.24
N GLY A 596 3.35 1.64 -18.43
CA GLY A 596 3.55 2.86 -17.63
C GLY A 596 3.75 4.10 -18.48
N PHE A 597 4.47 4.03 -19.60
CA PHE A 597 4.63 5.16 -20.51
C PHE A 597 3.31 5.55 -21.21
N ALA A 598 2.45 4.58 -21.54
CA ALA A 598 1.12 4.87 -22.06
C ALA A 598 0.25 5.60 -21.03
N THR A 599 0.24 5.12 -19.78
CA THR A 599 -0.45 5.77 -18.66
C THR A 599 0.07 7.19 -18.43
N ILE A 600 1.38 7.38 -18.40
CA ILE A 600 2.01 8.70 -18.19
C ILE A 600 1.58 9.69 -19.28
N GLU A 601 1.68 9.32 -20.57
CA GLU A 601 1.29 10.23 -21.66
C GLU A 601 -0.20 10.54 -21.64
N GLN A 602 -1.05 9.56 -21.35
CA GLN A 602 -2.49 9.77 -21.18
C GLN A 602 -2.78 10.76 -20.04
N ARG A 603 -2.15 10.57 -18.87
CA ARG A 603 -2.37 11.45 -17.72
C ARG A 603 -1.87 12.87 -17.95
N PHE A 604 -0.75 13.06 -18.65
CA PHE A 604 -0.31 14.38 -19.08
C PHE A 604 -1.34 15.06 -19.97
N ASP A 605 -1.86 14.37 -20.98
CA ASP A 605 -2.86 14.92 -21.89
C ASP A 605 -4.14 15.34 -21.16
N GLU A 606 -4.61 14.49 -20.23
CA GLU A 606 -5.75 14.79 -19.36
C GLU A 606 -5.48 15.99 -18.44
N VAL A 607 -4.27 16.13 -17.89
CA VAL A 607 -3.90 17.32 -17.10
C VAL A 607 -3.95 18.56 -17.98
N PHE A 608 -3.31 18.55 -19.15
CA PHE A 608 -3.24 19.72 -20.03
C PHE A 608 -4.62 20.14 -20.53
N ALA A 609 -5.49 19.19 -20.86
CA ALA A 609 -6.86 19.45 -21.29
C ALA A 609 -7.75 20.05 -20.17
N ASN A 610 -7.41 19.82 -18.90
CA ASN A 610 -8.21 20.23 -17.75
C ASN A 610 -7.54 21.34 -16.91
N LEU A 611 -6.42 21.90 -17.36
CA LEU A 611 -5.82 23.05 -16.70
C LEU A 611 -6.73 24.28 -16.88
N PRO A 612 -7.15 24.95 -15.79
CA PRO A 612 -7.99 26.14 -15.88
C PRO A 612 -7.39 27.27 -16.73
N ASN A 613 -6.07 27.41 -16.69
CA ASN A 613 -5.36 28.27 -17.62
C ASN A 613 -5.15 27.53 -18.94
N VAL A 614 -6.08 27.74 -19.88
CA VAL A 614 -6.11 27.07 -21.19
C VAL A 614 -4.80 27.31 -21.95
N LEU A 615 -4.30 28.55 -21.98
CA LEU A 615 -3.06 28.88 -22.68
C LEU A 615 -1.86 28.11 -22.11
N ALA A 616 -1.75 28.01 -20.78
CA ALA A 616 -0.72 27.21 -20.14
C ALA A 616 -0.83 25.72 -20.51
N GLY A 617 -2.06 25.18 -20.58
CA GLY A 617 -2.32 23.82 -21.05
C GLY A 617 -1.86 23.57 -22.49
N TRP A 618 -2.15 24.50 -23.42
CA TRP A 618 -1.70 24.41 -24.81
C TRP A 618 -0.17 24.47 -24.93
N LEU A 619 0.47 25.38 -24.20
CA LEU A 619 1.93 25.52 -24.20
C LEU A 619 2.62 24.26 -23.65
N LEU A 620 2.12 23.71 -22.53
CA LEU A 620 2.61 22.46 -21.97
C LEU A 620 2.45 21.30 -22.96
N ARG A 621 1.29 21.20 -23.62
CA ARG A 621 1.05 20.17 -24.63
C ARG A 621 2.05 20.28 -25.78
N ALA A 622 2.26 21.48 -26.32
CA ALA A 622 3.24 21.72 -27.38
C ALA A 622 4.68 21.40 -26.96
N ALA A 623 5.03 21.61 -25.69
CA ALA A 623 6.37 21.33 -25.18
C ALA A 623 6.61 19.84 -24.87
N ILE A 624 5.64 19.17 -24.24
CA ILE A 624 5.81 17.83 -23.65
C ILE A 624 5.28 16.73 -24.58
N LEU A 625 4.12 16.97 -25.20
CA LEU A 625 3.42 16.05 -26.11
C LEU A 625 3.16 16.73 -27.47
N PRO A 626 4.20 17.15 -28.22
CA PRO A 626 4.04 17.95 -29.44
C PRO A 626 3.20 17.27 -30.52
N LEU A 627 3.14 15.93 -30.52
CA LEU A 627 2.36 15.12 -31.46
C LEU A 627 1.18 14.40 -30.77
N GLY A 628 0.81 14.85 -29.56
CA GLY A 628 -0.13 14.17 -28.68
C GLY A 628 0.44 12.89 -28.04
N PRO A 629 -0.40 12.15 -27.28
CA PRO A 629 -0.07 10.82 -26.77
C PRO A 629 0.22 9.85 -27.92
N ARG A 630 1.41 9.26 -27.94
CA ARG A 630 1.87 8.33 -28.98
C ARG A 630 2.05 6.91 -28.47
N ARG A 631 2.21 6.72 -27.15
CA ARG A 631 2.35 5.41 -26.53
C ARG A 631 1.00 4.69 -26.49
N ARG A 632 0.97 3.44 -26.98
CA ARG A 632 -0.25 2.61 -27.11
C ARG A 632 -0.29 1.46 -26.11
N GLY A 633 0.71 1.35 -25.23
CA GLY A 633 0.89 0.19 -24.38
C GLY A 633 1.71 -0.92 -25.06
N PRO A 634 1.77 -2.11 -24.43
CA PRO A 634 2.54 -3.25 -24.92
C PRO A 634 1.96 -3.80 -26.21
N SER A 635 2.82 -4.19 -27.15
CA SER A 635 2.42 -4.90 -28.38
C SER A 635 1.95 -6.33 -28.07
N ASP A 636 1.09 -6.90 -28.91
CA ASP A 636 0.63 -8.30 -28.81
C ASP A 636 1.79 -9.29 -28.68
N ARG A 637 2.89 -9.10 -29.42
CA ARG A 637 4.10 -9.95 -29.30
C ARG A 637 4.69 -9.95 -27.88
N THR A 638 4.76 -8.79 -27.24
CA THR A 638 5.27 -8.65 -25.87
C THR A 638 4.28 -9.23 -24.87
N THR A 639 2.98 -9.01 -25.09
CA THR A 639 1.88 -9.59 -24.32
C THR A 639 1.94 -11.12 -24.35
N THR A 640 1.99 -11.73 -25.53
CA THR A 640 2.13 -13.18 -25.69
C THR A 640 3.40 -13.69 -25.01
N ALA A 641 4.55 -13.03 -25.20
CA ALA A 641 5.79 -13.43 -24.54
C ALA A 641 5.68 -13.42 -23.01
N CYS A 642 5.01 -12.43 -22.42
CA CYS A 642 4.78 -12.39 -20.96
C CYS A 642 3.85 -13.52 -20.51
N ALA A 643 2.78 -13.79 -21.26
CA ALA A 643 1.84 -14.87 -20.93
C ALA A 643 2.53 -16.24 -20.97
N GLU A 644 3.38 -16.49 -21.97
CA GLU A 644 4.07 -17.76 -22.14
C GLU A 644 5.04 -18.09 -21.00
N LEU A 645 5.64 -17.06 -20.36
CA LEU A 645 6.49 -17.24 -19.18
C LEU A 645 5.76 -17.91 -18.00
N LEU A 646 4.43 -17.79 -17.92
CA LEU A 646 3.62 -18.39 -16.86
C LEU A 646 3.16 -19.83 -17.17
N LEU A 647 3.18 -20.24 -18.44
CA LEU A 647 2.58 -21.50 -18.91
C LEU A 647 3.54 -22.71 -18.83
N ALA A 648 4.79 -22.49 -18.43
CA ALA A 648 5.79 -23.53 -18.26
C ALA A 648 6.76 -23.20 -17.11
N PRO A 649 7.36 -24.22 -16.47
CA PRO A 649 8.47 -24.00 -15.54
C PRO A 649 9.60 -23.24 -16.23
N SER A 650 10.08 -22.18 -15.58
CA SER A 650 11.21 -21.40 -16.07
C SER A 650 11.86 -20.62 -14.91
N PRO A 651 13.15 -20.29 -15.00
CA PRO A 651 13.81 -19.46 -13.98
C PRO A 651 13.12 -18.09 -13.78
N THR A 652 12.53 -17.52 -14.84
CA THR A 652 11.74 -16.29 -14.77
C THR A 652 10.47 -16.49 -13.94
N ARG A 653 9.75 -17.59 -14.16
CA ARG A 653 8.58 -17.93 -13.37
C ARG A 653 8.97 -18.09 -11.90
N ASP A 654 10.05 -18.80 -11.59
CA ASP A 654 10.51 -19.04 -10.22
C ASP A 654 10.85 -17.73 -9.49
N ARG A 655 11.53 -16.79 -10.16
CA ARG A 655 11.78 -15.43 -9.62
C ARG A 655 10.51 -14.60 -9.43
N LEU A 656 9.48 -14.81 -10.26
CA LEU A 656 8.22 -14.09 -10.15
C LEU A 656 7.37 -14.57 -8.98
N ILE A 657 7.46 -15.86 -8.65
CA ILE A 657 6.65 -16.53 -7.61
C ILE A 657 7.46 -16.87 -6.35
N GLU A 658 8.64 -16.26 -6.19
CA GLU A 658 9.52 -16.46 -5.05
C GLU A 658 8.73 -16.38 -3.73
N ASN A 659 8.98 -17.29 -2.80
CA ASN A 659 8.35 -17.36 -1.47
C ASN A 659 6.81 -17.50 -1.44
N VAL A 660 6.17 -17.93 -2.55
CA VAL A 660 4.75 -18.32 -2.53
C VAL A 660 4.58 -19.68 -1.84
N TYR A 661 3.62 -19.78 -0.91
CA TYR A 661 3.29 -21.05 -0.26
C TYR A 661 2.36 -21.90 -1.16
N VAL A 662 2.75 -23.16 -1.41
CA VAL A 662 2.00 -24.10 -2.28
C VAL A 662 1.17 -25.11 -1.47
N GLY A 663 1.66 -25.52 -0.30
CA GLY A 663 1.02 -26.56 0.52
C GLY A 663 1.30 -28.00 0.04
N GLY A 664 0.60 -28.95 0.66
CA GLY A 664 0.65 -30.38 0.33
C GLY A 664 -0.08 -30.73 -0.98
N LYS A 665 0.20 -31.92 -1.56
CA LYS A 665 -0.45 -32.39 -2.80
C LYS A 665 -1.94 -32.72 -2.64
N ASP A 666 -2.41 -32.80 -1.41
CA ASP A 666 -3.81 -32.96 -1.02
C ASP A 666 -4.57 -31.63 -0.97
N GLU A 667 -3.86 -30.51 -0.87
CA GLU A 667 -4.44 -29.16 -0.87
C GLU A 667 -4.72 -28.65 -2.29
N ALA A 668 -5.69 -27.76 -2.45
CA ALA A 668 -6.16 -27.30 -3.77
C ALA A 668 -5.06 -26.67 -4.65
N VAL A 669 -4.15 -25.90 -4.05
CA VAL A 669 -3.02 -25.28 -4.75
C VAL A 669 -1.95 -26.34 -5.09
N GLY A 670 -1.63 -27.25 -4.17
CA GLY A 670 -0.69 -28.34 -4.44
C GLY A 670 -1.19 -29.30 -5.53
N GLN A 671 -2.49 -29.61 -5.55
CA GLN A 671 -3.11 -30.38 -6.64
C GLN A 671 -2.97 -29.68 -8.00
N LEU A 672 -3.16 -28.35 -8.03
CA LEU A 672 -2.97 -27.55 -9.24
C LEU A 672 -1.53 -27.61 -9.75
N ILE A 673 -0.54 -27.48 -8.86
CA ILE A 673 0.87 -27.53 -9.24
C ILE A 673 1.28 -28.95 -9.69
N ASP A 674 0.83 -30.00 -9.01
CA ASP A 674 1.07 -31.39 -9.44
C ASP A 674 0.45 -31.66 -10.83
N ALA A 675 -0.78 -31.18 -11.08
CA ALA A 675 -1.40 -31.26 -12.40
C ALA A 675 -0.61 -30.49 -13.47
N PHE A 676 -0.14 -29.28 -13.14
CA PHE A 676 0.67 -28.46 -14.03
C PHE A 676 1.97 -29.16 -14.45
N GLU A 677 2.72 -29.71 -13.49
CA GLU A 677 3.95 -30.45 -13.74
C GLU A 677 3.70 -31.67 -14.64
N ARG A 678 2.65 -32.45 -14.35
CA ARG A 678 2.27 -33.62 -15.17
C ARG A 678 1.89 -33.24 -16.59
N VAL A 679 1.06 -32.20 -16.76
CA VAL A 679 0.64 -31.70 -18.09
C VAL A 679 1.83 -31.21 -18.91
N VAL A 680 2.80 -30.57 -18.26
CA VAL A 680 4.04 -30.15 -18.93
C VAL A 680 4.88 -31.37 -19.32
N ALA A 681 5.02 -32.35 -18.43
CA ALA A 681 5.80 -33.57 -18.67
C ALA A 681 5.22 -34.44 -19.80
N THR A 682 3.90 -34.49 -19.95
CA THR A 682 3.24 -35.29 -21.01
C THR A 682 3.06 -34.54 -22.33
N GLN A 683 3.38 -33.24 -22.41
CA GLN A 683 3.24 -32.45 -23.64
C GLN A 683 3.98 -33.04 -24.87
N PRO A 684 5.22 -33.56 -24.76
CA PRO A 684 5.91 -34.14 -25.91
C PRO A 684 5.15 -35.32 -26.54
N ILE A 685 4.41 -36.09 -25.73
CA ILE A 685 3.59 -37.22 -26.20
C ILE A 685 2.40 -36.67 -27.01
N HIS A 686 1.73 -35.64 -26.48
CA HIS A 686 0.64 -34.98 -27.20
C HIS A 686 1.10 -34.35 -28.52
N ASP A 687 2.29 -33.74 -28.55
CA ASP A 687 2.85 -33.15 -29.76
C ASP A 687 3.17 -34.23 -30.81
N ARG A 688 3.74 -35.36 -30.38
CA ARG A 688 3.99 -36.54 -31.23
C ARG A 688 2.69 -37.08 -31.84
N LEU A 689 1.64 -37.22 -31.04
CA LEU A 689 0.32 -37.68 -31.49
C LEU A 689 -0.33 -36.69 -32.46
N ARG A 690 -0.24 -35.38 -32.18
CA ARG A 690 -0.76 -34.33 -33.06
C ARG A 690 -0.08 -34.33 -34.43
N ALA A 691 1.23 -34.62 -34.48
CA ALA A 691 1.95 -34.77 -35.75
C ALA A 691 1.37 -35.92 -36.61
N GLN A 692 0.80 -36.94 -35.96
CA GLN A 692 0.08 -38.05 -36.62
C GLN A 692 -1.42 -37.78 -36.81
N LYS A 693 -1.88 -36.54 -36.58
CA LYS A 693 -3.30 -36.13 -36.62
C LYS A 693 -4.18 -36.86 -35.59
N ILE A 694 -3.58 -37.46 -34.57
CA ILE A 694 -4.28 -38.11 -33.45
C ILE A 694 -4.57 -37.03 -32.39
N ARG A 695 -5.86 -36.77 -32.13
CA ARG A 695 -6.27 -35.70 -31.20
C ARG A 695 -6.45 -36.19 -29.77
N LYS A 696 -7.06 -37.36 -29.57
CA LYS A 696 -7.21 -37.97 -28.25
C LYS A 696 -6.10 -39.00 -28.09
N TRP A 697 -5.38 -38.94 -26.97
CA TRP A 697 -4.25 -39.84 -26.75
C TRP A 697 -4.68 -41.31 -26.64
N LYS A 698 -5.92 -41.58 -26.20
CA LYS A 698 -6.52 -42.92 -26.16
C LYS A 698 -6.61 -43.57 -27.54
N ASP A 699 -6.92 -42.80 -28.58
CA ASP A 699 -6.95 -43.30 -29.96
C ASP A 699 -5.52 -43.69 -30.44
N GLY A 700 -4.48 -43.09 -29.85
CA GLY A 700 -3.08 -43.43 -30.10
C GLY A 700 -2.64 -44.75 -29.48
N VAL A 701 -3.35 -45.24 -28.45
CA VAL A 701 -3.08 -46.54 -27.83
C VAL A 701 -3.44 -47.67 -28.79
N GLU A 702 -4.62 -47.59 -29.41
CA GLU A 702 -5.08 -48.57 -30.41
C GLU A 702 -4.13 -48.66 -31.62
N GLY A 703 -3.51 -47.54 -31.99
CA GLY A 703 -2.54 -47.45 -33.09
C GLY A 703 -1.08 -47.76 -32.71
N GLY A 704 -0.79 -48.12 -31.46
CA GLY A 704 0.58 -48.42 -31.00
C GLY A 704 1.53 -47.20 -30.93
N TRP A 705 0.99 -45.99 -30.89
CA TRP A 705 1.75 -44.73 -30.88
C TRP A 705 2.17 -44.27 -29.48
N VAL A 706 1.75 -44.99 -28.44
CA VAL A 706 1.98 -44.67 -27.02
C VAL A 706 2.41 -45.95 -26.30
N SER A 707 3.50 -45.88 -25.56
CA SER A 707 4.01 -46.99 -24.74
C SER A 707 3.22 -47.15 -23.44
N ALA A 708 3.38 -48.29 -22.75
CA ALA A 708 2.70 -48.55 -21.47
C ALA A 708 3.03 -47.50 -20.39
N ASP A 709 4.29 -47.07 -20.31
CA ASP A 709 4.73 -46.03 -19.34
C ASP A 709 4.12 -44.66 -19.69
N GLU A 710 4.05 -44.32 -20.97
CA GLU A 710 3.42 -43.09 -21.44
C GLU A 710 1.90 -43.10 -21.19
N ILE A 711 1.24 -44.26 -21.31
CA ILE A 711 -0.18 -44.42 -20.93
C ILE A 711 -0.36 -44.11 -19.45
N ALA A 712 0.45 -44.72 -18.57
CA ALA A 712 0.35 -44.48 -17.13
C ALA A 712 0.59 -43.00 -16.77
N ALA A 713 1.54 -42.33 -17.44
CA ALA A 713 1.78 -40.90 -17.26
C ALA A 713 0.61 -40.02 -17.72
N LEU A 714 0.01 -40.33 -18.88
CA LEU A 714 -1.16 -39.63 -19.41
C LEU A 714 -2.39 -39.82 -18.54
N GLU A 715 -2.66 -41.03 -18.04
CA GLU A 715 -3.76 -41.31 -17.12
C GLU A 715 -3.58 -40.56 -15.79
N ALA A 716 -2.36 -40.51 -15.27
CA ALA A 716 -2.05 -39.75 -14.07
C ALA A 716 -2.26 -38.23 -14.29
N ALA A 717 -1.87 -37.71 -15.46
CA ALA A 717 -2.12 -36.32 -15.83
C ALA A 717 -3.62 -36.01 -15.96
N ASP A 718 -4.38 -36.84 -16.68
CA ASP A 718 -5.83 -36.68 -16.85
C ASP A 718 -6.56 -36.71 -15.49
N LYS A 719 -6.15 -37.61 -14.58
CA LYS A 719 -6.71 -37.69 -13.23
C LYS A 719 -6.42 -36.43 -12.41
N ALA A 720 -5.19 -35.91 -12.47
CA ALA A 720 -4.80 -34.68 -11.77
C ALA A 720 -5.55 -33.46 -12.33
N VAL A 721 -5.68 -33.36 -13.66
CA VAL A 721 -6.45 -32.31 -14.34
C VAL A 721 -7.92 -32.35 -13.92
N ALA A 722 -8.52 -33.54 -13.85
CA ALA A 722 -9.90 -33.71 -13.40
C ALA A 722 -10.09 -33.18 -11.98
N ALA A 723 -9.22 -33.58 -11.04
CA ALA A 723 -9.28 -33.11 -9.64
C ALA A 723 -9.22 -31.58 -9.52
N VAL A 724 -8.40 -30.91 -10.33
CA VAL A 724 -8.28 -29.44 -10.36
C VAL A 724 -9.54 -28.76 -10.89
N ILE A 725 -10.17 -29.34 -11.92
CA ILE A 725 -11.36 -28.77 -12.58
C ILE A 725 -12.60 -28.88 -11.70
N GLU A 726 -12.69 -29.94 -10.90
CA GLU A 726 -13.82 -30.12 -9.99
C GLU A 726 -13.98 -28.94 -9.03
N VAL A 727 -15.24 -28.63 -8.71
CA VAL A 727 -15.64 -27.61 -7.73
C VAL A 727 -16.32 -28.29 -6.54
N ASP A 728 -16.50 -27.57 -5.46
CA ASP A 728 -17.20 -28.07 -4.28
C ASP A 728 -18.73 -27.95 -4.45
N ASP A 729 -19.45 -28.87 -3.82
CA ASP A 729 -20.90 -28.84 -3.68
C ASP A 729 -21.28 -29.06 -2.21
N PHE A 730 -22.47 -28.58 -1.83
CA PHE A 730 -22.96 -28.64 -0.46
C PHE A 730 -24.42 -29.07 -0.43
N ALA A 731 -24.76 -29.93 0.52
CA ALA A 731 -26.15 -30.20 0.85
C ALA A 731 -26.84 -28.94 1.44
N GLN A 732 -28.15 -28.83 1.27
CA GLN A 732 -28.93 -27.64 1.66
C GLN A 732 -28.81 -27.30 3.16
N ASP A 733 -28.78 -28.32 4.01
CA ASP A 733 -28.58 -28.21 5.45
C ASP A 733 -27.16 -27.72 5.81
N GLY A 734 -26.15 -28.11 5.02
CA GLY A 734 -24.78 -27.62 5.14
C GLY A 734 -24.61 -26.11 4.85
N LEU A 735 -25.52 -25.50 4.08
CA LEU A 735 -25.48 -24.07 3.75
C LEU A 735 -26.24 -23.17 4.74
N SER A 736 -27.12 -23.73 5.58
CA SER A 736 -28.05 -22.97 6.41
C SER A 736 -27.99 -23.37 7.89
N SER A 737 -26.98 -22.89 8.61
CA SER A 737 -26.81 -23.18 10.05
C SER A 737 -27.49 -22.18 11.01
N ARG A 738 -28.20 -21.16 10.52
CA ARG A 738 -28.90 -20.19 11.39
C ARG A 738 -30.38 -20.52 11.55
N SER A 739 -30.74 -20.97 12.76
CA SER A 739 -32.07 -20.73 13.31
C SER A 739 -32.33 -19.21 13.33
N VAL A 740 -33.51 -18.79 12.89
CA VAL A 740 -33.97 -17.39 12.91
C VAL A 740 -33.99 -16.80 14.34
N ALA A 741 -33.81 -17.62 15.38
CA ALA A 741 -33.85 -17.25 16.79
C ALA A 741 -32.64 -16.43 17.30
N ASP A 742 -31.49 -16.44 16.62
CA ASP A 742 -30.26 -15.76 17.10
C ASP A 742 -30.08 -14.33 16.56
N ALA A 743 -31.12 -13.74 15.96
CA ALA A 743 -31.12 -12.33 15.61
C ALA A 743 -31.19 -11.49 16.90
N HIS A 744 -30.02 -11.07 17.42
CA HIS A 744 -29.96 -10.14 18.55
C HIS A 744 -30.89 -8.94 18.32
N PRO A 745 -31.70 -8.53 19.32
CA PRO A 745 -32.44 -7.29 19.23
C PRO A 745 -31.42 -6.15 19.05
N ARG A 746 -31.68 -5.26 18.09
CA ARG A 746 -30.87 -4.05 17.85
C ARG A 746 -30.68 -3.35 19.21
N ARG A 747 -29.44 -3.24 19.71
CA ARG A 747 -29.16 -2.40 20.88
C ARG A 747 -29.65 -0.98 20.56
N PRO A 748 -30.29 -0.27 21.51
CA PRO A 748 -30.61 1.13 21.30
C PRO A 748 -29.30 1.88 21.02
N ILE A 749 -29.29 2.71 19.99
CA ILE A 749 -28.27 3.74 19.83
C ILE A 749 -28.44 4.64 21.06
N TRP A 750 -27.38 4.84 21.86
CA TRP A 750 -27.41 5.81 22.95
C TRP A 750 -27.64 7.19 22.34
N THR A 751 -28.88 7.68 22.39
CA THR A 751 -29.28 9.02 21.94
C THR A 751 -29.60 9.93 23.13
N ASP A 752 -28.85 9.82 24.22
CA ASP A 752 -28.92 10.81 25.28
C ASP A 752 -27.84 11.86 25.02
N GLY A 753 -28.23 12.98 24.39
CA GLY A 753 -27.40 14.19 24.37
C GLY A 753 -27.18 14.88 23.02
N VAL A 754 -27.73 14.40 21.89
CA VAL A 754 -27.73 15.20 20.66
C VAL A 754 -28.96 16.09 20.68
N THR A 755 -28.77 17.33 21.15
CA THR A 755 -29.71 18.44 20.92
C THR A 755 -30.19 18.40 19.47
N GLN A 756 -31.52 18.40 19.29
CA GLN A 756 -32.16 18.62 18.01
C GLN A 756 -31.44 19.77 17.30
N ARG A 757 -30.86 19.50 16.12
CA ARG A 757 -30.46 20.58 15.21
C ARG A 757 -31.72 21.41 14.93
N PRO A 758 -31.66 22.75 14.96
CA PRO A 758 -32.77 23.56 14.51
C PRO A 758 -33.10 23.16 13.07
N GLU A 759 -34.38 22.97 12.77
CA GLU A 759 -34.84 22.90 11.37
C GLU A 759 -34.32 24.17 10.66
N LEU A 760 -33.54 23.97 9.60
CA LEU A 760 -33.11 25.05 8.73
C LEU A 760 -34.35 25.64 8.06
N ASP A 761 -34.54 26.94 8.23
CA ASP A 761 -35.63 27.71 7.64
C ASP A 761 -35.65 27.53 6.11
N ALA A 762 -36.86 27.50 5.53
CA ALA A 762 -37.12 27.19 4.12
C ALA A 762 -36.52 28.21 3.11
N GLU A 763 -35.83 29.26 3.59
CA GLU A 763 -35.14 30.25 2.76
C GLU A 763 -33.70 29.85 2.37
N GLU A 764 -33.03 28.95 3.08
CA GLU A 764 -31.65 28.50 2.74
C GLU A 764 -31.61 27.36 1.70
N GLN A 765 -32.74 26.75 1.35
CA GLN A 765 -32.80 25.72 0.30
C GLN A 765 -32.80 26.27 -1.13
N ARG A 766 -32.84 27.60 -1.33
CA ARG A 766 -32.89 28.22 -2.68
C ARG A 766 -31.55 28.65 -3.26
N THR A 767 -30.43 28.48 -2.56
CA THR A 767 -29.10 28.94 -3.04
C THR A 767 -28.26 27.87 -3.76
N PHE A 768 -28.75 26.63 -3.89
CA PHE A 768 -28.02 25.53 -4.58
C PHE A 768 -28.63 25.08 -5.92
N SER A 769 -29.49 25.88 -6.56
CA SER A 769 -30.07 25.57 -7.89
C SER A 769 -29.82 26.64 -8.96
N GLY A 770 -28.71 27.38 -8.89
CA GLY A 770 -28.36 28.42 -9.86
C GLY A 770 -27.05 28.13 -10.58
N ALA A 771 -27.07 27.16 -11.51
CA ALA A 771 -26.03 27.02 -12.52
C ALA A 771 -26.62 27.42 -13.88
N GLU A 772 -26.44 28.69 -14.24
CA GLU A 772 -26.44 29.13 -15.64
C GLU A 772 -25.06 29.76 -15.93
N LEU A 773 -24.42 29.19 -16.97
CA LEU A 773 -23.17 29.55 -17.66
C LEU A 773 -21.83 29.16 -17.01
#